data_AF-A0A397LG80-F1
#
_entry.id   AF-A0A397LG80-F1
#
_cell.length_a   1.000
_cell.length_b   1.000
_cell.length_c   1.000
_cell.angle_alpha   90.00
_cell.angle_beta   90.00
_cell.angle_gamma   90.00
#
_symmetry.space_group_name_H-M   'P 1'
#
loop_
_entity.id
_entity.type
_entity.pdbx_description
1 polymer ?
#
loop_
_entity_poly.entity_id
_entity_poly.type
_entity_poly.pdbx_seq_one_letter_code
_entity_poly.pdbx_strand_id
1 'polypeptide(L)'
;MNFKHWKHIYYAVVLITLHSCSSPKGDAEIIVKNIDEFNQAVSKSQPGDIIIMANGVWKNTELLFEAKGTAENPITLTVEEKGKVTLEGASNLRIAGDYLVVEGLVFVNGYTPTNEVISFKKDNETLANNSRLTECVIDNFNNPQRDEQDYWIAIYGKNNRIDHNHISGKKNLGVTMIVGLDTEASRENNNQIDHNYFGPRPTFGNNGGETLRIGTSHQALDNSNTLVESNYFDRCNGEHEIISNKSGQNTFKYNTFFECTGTLTMRHGNETLVDGNMFIGNGKPSTGGVRVINEKQTVINNYHIGLTGYRFRGAFVMMNGVPNSPPNRYVQVTDAVVKNNTFINCDNIQLCAGSDAERSAPPSNSVISDNIFYHESKSNLFTVYDDISGITFNNNITGENIETGIQNGFVKSDIKLIKNESGYLIPQSDAIPNKVTISPNIATKENTGVSWYSKADTTISLNSGNTIEVTPGLNTLFDAVKNSKPGDIIELSSGASYYLSKTVNITHPLSFKIDGNQNAIVFFEKMAAFEIQNGGSLSLDGMTFDGATSPDYAGNSVIRTSKNSMINNYKLFINNCNFNNLTVNHSFDVIKVSKNTFADTLSIQNSTFSNITGHVVALDKETDDIGAYNAEYVIMKNNVFKNIQGPALRLYRGGTDESTFGPFLELEHNVFDKVGAGKRNKYNAAISLYGVQEHEVLNNIFVDSKAINIHLVVGEPIVNILNNNVFNSEDLIVTGDQKYTVENIWHLNPNFNNGTYQLPENSPLKGKGTDSLDLGLISIIKQ
;
A
#
# COMPACT_ATOMS: atom_id res chain seq x y z
N MET A 1 59.72 -25.63 93.20
CA MET A 1 58.81 -24.47 93.09
C MET A 1 58.10 -24.53 91.75
N ASN A 2 56.76 -24.51 91.79
CA ASN A 2 55.78 -24.19 90.73
C ASN A 2 55.83 -24.98 89.40
N PHE A 3 54.93 -25.96 89.19
CA PHE A 3 53.52 -25.89 88.76
C PHE A 3 53.37 -26.18 87.25
N LYS A 4 52.72 -27.32 86.95
CA LYS A 4 51.66 -27.59 85.92
C LYS A 4 51.67 -26.80 84.60
N HIS A 5 51.26 -27.29 83.43
CA HIS A 5 50.78 -28.55 82.86
C HIS A 5 50.42 -28.20 81.39
N TRP A 6 50.70 -29.11 80.45
CA TRP A 6 49.81 -29.51 79.33
C TRP A 6 49.61 -28.70 78.02
N LYS A 7 49.53 -29.55 76.97
CA LYS A 7 48.83 -29.47 75.65
C LYS A 7 49.65 -28.96 74.45
N HIS A 8 50.06 -29.83 73.51
CA HIS A 8 49.34 -30.62 72.47
C HIS A 8 49.70 -30.06 71.08
N ILE A 9 50.57 -30.77 70.36
CA ILE A 9 50.28 -31.57 69.15
C ILE A 9 50.19 -30.70 67.88
N TYR A 10 51.33 -30.68 67.18
CA TYR A 10 51.48 -30.34 65.78
C TYR A 10 51.12 -31.56 64.93
N TYR A 11 50.15 -31.43 64.03
CA TYR A 11 50.08 -32.22 62.79
C TYR A 11 49.49 -31.34 61.69
N ALA A 12 50.37 -30.80 60.84
CA ALA A 12 50.01 -30.22 59.57
C ALA A 12 49.99 -31.36 58.53
N VAL A 13 48.80 -31.80 58.16
CA VAL A 13 48.56 -32.74 57.06
C VAL A 13 48.05 -31.96 55.86
N VAL A 14 48.72 -32.21 54.74
CA VAL A 14 48.42 -31.82 53.37
C VAL A 14 46.94 -32.07 53.01
N LEU A 15 46.23 -31.01 52.62
CA LEU A 15 44.96 -31.07 51.89
C LEU A 15 44.83 -29.78 51.08
N ILE A 16 45.57 -29.71 49.96
CA ILE A 16 45.28 -28.75 48.89
C ILE A 16 44.04 -29.30 48.20
N THR A 17 42.89 -28.74 48.57
CA THR A 17 41.61 -28.94 47.89
C THR A 17 41.72 -28.33 46.49
N LEU A 18 41.75 -29.20 45.49
CA LEU A 18 41.32 -28.90 44.12
C LEU A 18 39.89 -28.37 44.19
N HIS A 19 39.73 -27.04 44.26
CA HIS A 19 38.49 -26.40 43.89
C HIS A 19 38.38 -26.52 42.36
N SER A 20 37.70 -27.58 41.94
CA SER A 20 37.16 -27.69 40.58
C SER A 20 36.28 -26.47 40.33
N CYS A 21 36.80 -25.47 39.63
CA CYS A 21 35.98 -24.55 38.85
C CYS A 21 35.32 -25.39 37.75
N SER A 22 34.20 -26.02 38.06
CA SER A 22 33.24 -26.41 37.04
C SER A 22 32.57 -25.12 36.57
N SER A 23 33.06 -24.56 35.46
CA SER A 23 32.35 -23.57 34.67
C SER A 23 30.92 -24.07 34.42
N PRO A 24 29.87 -23.22 34.51
CA PRO A 24 28.54 -23.65 34.12
C PRO A 24 28.56 -23.95 32.62
N LYS A 25 28.40 -25.23 32.26
CA LYS A 25 28.16 -25.66 30.89
C LYS A 25 26.68 -25.37 30.57
N GLY A 26 26.40 -24.20 30.02
CA GLY A 26 25.14 -23.93 29.33
C GLY A 26 25.30 -24.31 27.87
N ASP A 27 24.87 -25.53 27.52
CA ASP A 27 24.73 -26.05 26.16
C ASP A 27 23.52 -27.01 26.11
N ALA A 28 22.55 -26.86 27.03
CA ALA A 28 21.44 -27.80 27.13
C ALA A 28 20.43 -27.54 26.00
N GLU A 29 20.31 -28.51 25.08
CA GLU A 29 19.21 -28.55 24.12
C GLU A 29 17.95 -29.09 24.80
N ILE A 30 16.92 -28.25 24.90
CA ILE A 30 15.65 -28.54 25.57
C ILE A 30 14.54 -28.54 24.53
N ILE A 31 14.14 -29.72 24.07
CA ILE A 31 13.00 -29.86 23.16
C ILE A 31 11.70 -29.69 23.95
N VAL A 32 10.83 -28.80 23.47
CA VAL A 32 9.50 -28.53 24.03
C VAL A 32 8.41 -28.81 23.01
N LYS A 33 7.31 -29.42 23.44
CA LYS A 33 6.23 -29.91 22.55
C LYS A 33 4.91 -29.17 22.72
N ASN A 34 4.81 -28.32 23.73
CA ASN A 34 3.62 -27.55 24.06
C ASN A 34 4.00 -26.34 24.93
N ILE A 35 3.02 -25.46 25.17
CA ILE A 35 3.22 -24.21 25.91
C ILE A 35 3.65 -24.44 27.36
N ASP A 36 3.19 -25.51 28.02
CA ASP A 36 3.57 -25.80 29.40
C ASP A 36 5.05 -26.19 29.51
N GLU A 37 5.52 -27.03 28.58
CA GLU A 37 6.93 -27.39 28.47
C GLU A 37 7.81 -26.18 28.12
N PHE A 38 7.34 -25.32 27.19
CA PHE A 38 8.00 -24.05 26.86
C PHE A 38 8.16 -23.16 28.10
N ASN A 39 7.08 -22.89 28.83
CA ASN A 39 7.11 -22.04 30.02
C ASN A 39 8.04 -22.61 31.10
N GLN A 40 8.06 -23.93 31.28
CA GLN A 40 8.98 -24.59 32.19
C GLN A 40 10.44 -24.47 31.74
N ALA A 41 10.72 -24.62 30.45
CA ALA A 41 12.06 -24.47 29.90
C ALA A 41 12.57 -23.03 30.06
N VAL A 42 11.77 -22.02 29.71
CA VAL A 42 12.11 -20.60 29.87
C VAL A 42 12.44 -20.28 31.33
N SER A 43 11.57 -20.67 32.27
CA SER A 43 11.78 -20.36 33.70
C SER A 43 13.03 -21.00 34.33
N LYS A 44 13.58 -22.05 33.72
CA LYS A 44 14.76 -22.79 34.21
C LYS A 44 16.03 -22.49 33.40
N SER A 45 15.89 -21.82 32.26
CA SER A 45 16.98 -21.56 31.33
C SER A 45 18.15 -20.83 31.99
N GLN A 46 19.35 -21.21 31.59
CA GLN A 46 20.62 -20.59 31.96
C GLN A 46 21.30 -20.04 30.70
N PRO A 47 22.21 -19.05 30.83
CA PRO A 47 23.01 -18.57 29.71
C PRO A 47 23.63 -19.71 28.89
N GLY A 48 23.40 -19.74 27.59
CA GLY A 48 23.85 -20.78 26.65
C GLY A 48 22.83 -21.88 26.33
N ASP A 49 21.73 -21.97 27.09
CA ASP A 49 20.69 -22.98 26.80
C ASP A 49 19.95 -22.70 25.48
N ILE A 50 19.51 -23.79 24.83
CA ILE A 50 18.77 -23.76 23.56
C ILE A 50 17.41 -24.43 23.77
N ILE A 51 16.33 -23.66 23.71
CA ILE A 51 14.96 -24.14 23.75
C ILE A 51 14.50 -24.40 22.31
N ILE A 52 14.16 -25.65 22.00
CA ILE A 52 13.82 -26.10 20.65
C ILE A 52 12.33 -26.45 20.59
N MET A 53 11.55 -25.67 19.84
CA MET A 53 10.14 -25.99 19.59
C MET A 53 10.05 -27.17 18.63
N ALA A 54 9.36 -28.24 19.04
CA ALA A 54 9.13 -29.41 18.21
C ALA A 54 8.25 -29.09 16.99
N ASN A 55 8.49 -29.82 15.90
CA ASN A 55 7.76 -29.72 14.64
C ASN A 55 6.24 -29.83 14.83
N GLY A 56 5.49 -29.02 14.09
CA GLY A 56 4.02 -29.02 14.09
C GLY A 56 3.39 -27.64 14.23
N VAL A 57 2.07 -27.65 14.44
CA VAL A 57 1.25 -26.44 14.57
C VAL A 57 1.09 -26.08 16.03
N TRP A 58 1.61 -24.92 16.41
CA TRP A 58 1.43 -24.27 17.70
C TRP A 58 0.26 -23.28 17.61
N LYS A 59 -0.94 -23.78 17.88
CA LYS A 59 -2.18 -23.03 17.68
C LYS A 59 -2.57 -22.24 18.92
N ASN A 60 -3.00 -20.99 18.74
CA ASN A 60 -3.43 -20.10 19.81
C ASN A 60 -2.41 -20.01 20.96
N THR A 61 -1.14 -19.82 20.60
CA THR A 61 -0.01 -19.88 21.52
C THR A 61 0.59 -18.48 21.69
N GLU A 62 0.54 -17.98 22.92
CA GLU A 62 1.20 -16.74 23.30
C GLU A 62 2.53 -17.05 23.99
N LEU A 63 3.65 -16.84 23.29
CA LEU A 63 4.99 -17.12 23.82
C LEU A 63 5.52 -15.92 24.59
N LEU A 64 5.90 -16.12 25.85
CA LEU A 64 6.71 -15.15 26.61
C LEU A 64 8.11 -15.72 26.82
N PHE A 65 9.07 -15.24 26.02
CA PHE A 65 10.48 -15.56 26.16
C PHE A 65 11.17 -14.53 27.06
N GLU A 66 11.00 -14.72 28.37
CA GLU A 66 11.59 -13.88 29.41
C GLU A 66 12.78 -14.59 30.07
N ALA A 67 14.01 -14.21 29.72
CA ALA A 67 15.22 -14.83 30.25
C ALA A 67 16.42 -13.85 30.20
N LYS A 68 17.57 -14.25 30.76
CA LYS A 68 18.79 -13.43 30.75
C LYS A 68 20.00 -14.29 30.39
N GLY A 69 20.49 -14.14 29.16
CA GLY A 69 21.76 -14.69 28.72
C GLY A 69 22.94 -13.79 29.05
N THR A 70 24.09 -14.07 28.45
CA THR A 70 25.25 -13.16 28.41
C THR A 70 25.72 -12.96 26.97
N ALA A 71 26.59 -11.98 26.74
CA ALA A 71 27.17 -11.72 25.42
C ALA A 71 27.84 -12.96 24.82
N GLU A 72 28.52 -13.75 25.65
CA GLU A 72 29.21 -14.97 25.24
C GLU A 72 28.28 -16.19 25.16
N ASN A 73 27.21 -16.21 25.95
CA ASN A 73 26.29 -17.35 26.07
C ASN A 73 24.83 -16.84 26.03
N PRO A 74 24.33 -16.43 24.85
CA PRO A 74 22.93 -16.04 24.71
C PRO A 74 22.01 -17.25 24.97
N ILE A 75 20.76 -16.99 25.36
CA ILE A 75 19.74 -18.04 25.43
C ILE A 75 18.96 -18.02 24.13
N THR A 76 18.82 -19.18 23.50
CA THR A 76 18.23 -19.29 22.15
C THR A 76 16.88 -19.99 22.21
N LEU A 77 15.86 -19.39 21.60
CA LEU A 77 14.61 -20.03 21.22
C LEU A 77 14.67 -20.34 19.72
N THR A 78 14.66 -21.61 19.35
CA THR A 78 14.71 -22.06 17.95
C THR A 78 13.68 -23.16 17.69
N VAL A 79 13.68 -23.68 16.46
CA VAL A 79 12.76 -24.70 15.98
C VAL A 79 13.52 -25.97 15.60
N GLU A 80 12.87 -27.13 15.74
CA GLU A 80 13.44 -28.43 15.36
C GLU A 80 13.82 -28.48 13.88
N GLU A 81 12.94 -28.00 13.00
CA GLU A 81 13.21 -27.85 11.56
C GLU A 81 12.58 -26.55 11.02
N LYS A 82 13.40 -25.70 10.39
CA LYS A 82 12.96 -24.43 9.79
C LYS A 82 11.86 -24.66 8.75
N GLY A 83 10.75 -23.95 8.89
CA GLY A 83 9.56 -24.11 8.04
C GLY A 83 8.62 -25.25 8.44
N LYS A 84 8.90 -26.02 9.50
CA LYS A 84 8.02 -27.10 10.01
C LYS A 84 7.33 -26.77 11.34
N VAL A 85 7.68 -25.67 11.98
CA VAL A 85 7.02 -25.14 13.18
C VAL A 85 6.25 -23.89 12.81
N THR A 86 4.93 -23.94 12.92
CA THR A 86 4.05 -22.81 12.60
C THR A 86 3.25 -22.37 13.81
N LEU A 87 3.26 -21.08 14.11
CA LEU A 87 2.33 -20.43 15.02
C LEU A 87 1.08 -20.01 14.24
N GLU A 88 -0.07 -20.55 14.63
CA GLU A 88 -1.36 -20.32 13.96
C GLU A 88 -2.44 -19.82 14.92
N GLY A 89 -3.56 -19.33 14.37
CA GLY A 89 -4.66 -18.80 15.18
C GLY A 89 -4.27 -17.55 15.95
N ALA A 90 -4.76 -17.40 17.17
CA ALA A 90 -4.47 -16.27 18.04
C ALA A 90 -3.12 -16.45 18.76
N SER A 91 -2.02 -16.16 18.07
CA SER A 91 -0.66 -16.40 18.56
C SER A 91 0.22 -15.14 18.53
N ASN A 92 1.18 -15.04 19.43
CA ASN A 92 2.16 -13.94 19.48
C ASN A 92 3.47 -14.40 20.15
N LEU A 93 4.47 -13.51 20.15
CA LEU A 93 5.73 -13.63 20.86
C LEU A 93 6.06 -12.33 21.58
N ARG A 94 6.43 -12.43 22.86
CA ARG A 94 7.07 -11.36 23.63
C ARG A 94 8.46 -11.80 24.06
N ILE A 95 9.44 -10.94 23.82
CA ILE A 95 10.84 -11.12 24.21
C ILE A 95 11.13 -10.11 25.33
N ALA A 96 11.73 -10.58 26.43
CA ALA A 96 12.04 -9.73 27.57
C ALA A 96 13.32 -10.19 28.28
N GLY A 97 14.19 -9.25 28.64
CA GLY A 97 15.46 -9.53 29.29
C GLY A 97 16.66 -9.12 28.44
N ASP A 98 17.71 -9.95 28.42
CA ASP A 98 18.99 -9.57 27.83
C ASP A 98 19.68 -10.75 27.15
N TYR A 99 20.36 -10.50 26.03
CA TYR A 99 21.09 -11.49 25.23
C TYR A 99 20.25 -12.73 24.87
N LEU A 100 19.12 -12.48 24.21
CA LEU A 100 18.19 -13.51 23.75
C LEU A 100 18.24 -13.64 22.23
N VAL A 101 18.14 -14.85 21.70
CA VAL A 101 18.04 -15.11 20.26
C VAL A 101 16.75 -15.85 19.98
N VAL A 102 15.97 -15.39 19.01
CA VAL A 102 14.80 -16.09 18.48
C VAL A 102 15.03 -16.39 17.01
N GLU A 103 14.91 -17.67 16.64
CA GLU A 103 15.24 -18.15 15.30
C GLU A 103 14.18 -19.09 14.72
N GLY A 104 13.81 -18.87 13.44
CA GLY A 104 13.14 -19.89 12.63
C GLY A 104 11.63 -20.05 12.81
N LEU A 105 10.97 -19.18 13.59
CA LEU A 105 9.52 -19.23 13.81
C LEU A 105 8.73 -18.80 12.55
N VAL A 106 7.57 -19.40 12.33
CA VAL A 106 6.67 -19.07 11.20
C VAL A 106 5.28 -18.72 11.71
N PHE A 107 4.85 -17.47 11.58
CA PHE A 107 3.50 -16.99 11.89
C PHE A 107 2.64 -16.99 10.62
N VAL A 108 1.63 -17.86 10.56
CA VAL A 108 0.73 -18.05 9.41
C VAL A 108 -0.68 -18.40 9.88
N ASN A 109 -1.69 -18.30 9.01
CA ASN A 109 -3.07 -18.78 9.30
C ASN A 109 -3.65 -18.25 10.63
N GLY A 110 -3.40 -16.97 10.95
CA GLY A 110 -3.79 -16.40 12.24
C GLY A 110 -3.62 -14.90 12.32
N TYR A 111 -3.65 -14.39 13.54
CA TYR A 111 -3.50 -12.98 13.91
C TYR A 111 -3.04 -12.89 15.36
N THR A 112 -2.51 -11.74 15.78
CA THR A 112 -2.16 -11.53 17.19
C THR A 112 -3.42 -11.23 18.03
N PRO A 113 -3.60 -11.84 19.22
CA PRO A 113 -4.64 -11.44 20.17
C PRO A 113 -4.29 -10.15 20.95
N THR A 114 -3.13 -9.56 20.67
CA THR A 114 -2.59 -8.37 21.35
C THR A 114 -2.28 -7.28 20.32
N ASN A 115 -1.62 -6.19 20.71
CA ASN A 115 -1.25 -5.12 19.79
C ASN A 115 -0.12 -5.52 18.84
N GLU A 116 0.65 -6.56 19.15
CA GLU A 116 1.84 -6.95 18.40
C GLU A 116 1.91 -8.46 18.12
N VAL A 117 2.36 -8.88 16.93
CA VAL A 117 2.70 -10.30 16.69
C VAL A 117 4.01 -10.65 17.41
N ILE A 118 5.02 -9.81 17.29
CA ILE A 118 6.30 -9.92 18.00
C ILE A 118 6.59 -8.61 18.71
N SER A 119 6.88 -8.66 20.02
CA SER A 119 7.20 -7.49 20.83
C SER A 119 8.47 -7.70 21.63
N PHE A 120 9.38 -6.72 21.59
CA PHE A 120 10.63 -6.69 22.37
C PHE A 120 10.40 -6.13 23.79
N LYS A 121 9.23 -6.41 24.35
CA LYS A 121 8.91 -6.17 25.76
C LYS A 121 7.86 -7.14 26.24
N LYS A 122 7.88 -7.42 27.54
CA LYS A 122 6.76 -8.05 28.24
C LYS A 122 5.69 -7.01 28.60
N ASP A 123 6.17 -5.86 29.12
CA ASP A 123 5.42 -4.71 29.61
C ASP A 123 6.32 -3.45 29.53
N ASN A 124 5.86 -2.30 30.00
CA ASN A 124 6.60 -1.03 29.87
C ASN A 124 7.86 -0.93 30.75
N GLU A 125 8.05 -1.85 31.71
CA GLU A 125 9.19 -1.87 32.62
C GLU A 125 10.20 -2.96 32.24
N THR A 126 9.72 -4.02 31.57
CA THR A 126 10.51 -5.21 31.25
C THR A 126 10.71 -5.34 29.74
N LEU A 127 11.80 -4.75 29.25
CA LEU A 127 12.19 -4.69 27.83
C LEU A 127 13.20 -5.80 27.46
N ALA A 128 13.39 -6.03 26.17
CA ALA A 128 14.50 -6.83 25.63
C ALA A 128 15.66 -5.93 25.20
N ASN A 129 16.89 -6.31 25.56
CA ASN A 129 18.12 -5.65 25.13
C ASN A 129 19.11 -6.67 24.58
N ASN A 130 20.04 -6.20 23.75
CA ASN A 130 21.10 -7.02 23.14
C ASN A 130 20.57 -8.34 22.54
N SER A 131 19.34 -8.32 22.05
CA SER A 131 18.60 -9.51 21.62
C SER A 131 18.43 -9.53 20.10
N ARG A 132 18.24 -10.72 19.54
CA ARG A 132 18.21 -10.95 18.10
C ARG A 132 16.95 -11.71 17.67
N LEU A 133 16.25 -11.19 16.67
CA LEU A 133 15.18 -11.89 15.95
C LEU A 133 15.69 -12.20 14.54
N THR A 134 15.90 -13.47 14.23
CA THR A 134 16.50 -13.87 12.95
C THR A 134 15.76 -15.01 12.28
N GLU A 135 15.74 -14.98 10.94
CA GLU A 135 15.13 -16.05 10.14
C GLU A 135 13.67 -16.39 10.54
N CYS A 136 12.91 -15.44 11.05
CA CYS A 136 11.49 -15.63 11.32
C CYS A 136 10.65 -15.23 10.10
N VAL A 137 9.49 -15.85 9.96
CA VAL A 137 8.52 -15.58 8.90
C VAL A 137 7.22 -15.07 9.51
N ILE A 138 6.71 -13.96 9.00
CA ILE A 138 5.32 -13.54 9.21
C ILE A 138 4.69 -13.43 7.83
N ASP A 139 3.76 -14.34 7.53
CA ASP A 139 3.09 -14.40 6.22
C ASP A 139 1.57 -14.37 6.40
N ASN A 140 0.95 -13.29 5.92
CA ASN A 140 -0.49 -13.06 5.95
C ASN A 140 -1.17 -13.18 7.34
N PHE A 141 -0.44 -12.91 8.44
CA PHE A 141 -0.91 -13.02 9.82
C PHE A 141 -1.74 -11.79 10.27
N ASN A 142 -2.89 -11.58 9.64
CA ASN A 142 -3.68 -10.35 9.72
C ASN A 142 -4.90 -10.47 10.61
N ASN A 143 -5.19 -9.42 11.39
CA ASN A 143 -6.49 -9.26 12.02
C ASN A 143 -7.62 -9.37 10.97
N PRO A 144 -8.69 -10.15 11.21
CA PRO A 144 -9.80 -10.28 10.26
C PRO A 144 -10.59 -8.98 10.01
N GLN A 145 -10.50 -8.00 10.91
CA GLN A 145 -11.03 -6.66 10.72
C GLN A 145 -9.93 -5.75 10.16
N ARG A 146 -10.18 -5.13 9.00
CA ARG A 146 -9.20 -4.29 8.30
C ARG A 146 -8.84 -3.04 9.09
N ASP A 147 -9.80 -2.48 9.81
CA ASP A 147 -9.70 -1.25 10.59
C ASP A 147 -9.20 -1.48 12.02
N GLU A 148 -9.06 -2.74 12.45
CA GLU A 148 -8.42 -3.05 13.73
C GLU A 148 -6.90 -2.91 13.61
N GLN A 149 -6.34 -2.12 14.51
CA GLN A 149 -4.93 -1.78 14.50
C GLN A 149 -4.10 -2.85 15.21
N ASP A 150 -3.04 -3.31 14.55
CA ASP A 150 -1.94 -4.04 15.18
C ASP A 150 -0.59 -3.70 14.50
N TYR A 151 0.49 -4.14 15.13
CA TYR A 151 1.83 -4.17 14.57
C TYR A 151 2.27 -5.62 14.41
N TRP A 152 3.10 -5.91 13.41
CA TRP A 152 3.72 -7.24 13.34
C TRP A 152 4.96 -7.31 14.20
N ILE A 153 5.82 -6.30 14.19
CA ILE A 153 7.02 -6.28 15.02
C ILE A 153 7.14 -4.93 15.71
N ALA A 154 7.15 -4.91 17.05
CA ALA A 154 7.45 -3.72 17.83
C ALA A 154 8.75 -3.90 18.62
N ILE A 155 9.69 -2.99 18.36
CA ILE A 155 11.05 -3.02 18.91
C ILE A 155 11.14 -1.97 20.01
N TYR A 156 11.59 -2.39 21.19
CA TYR A 156 11.84 -1.57 22.37
C TYR A 156 13.22 -1.93 22.94
N GLY A 157 13.71 -1.20 23.93
CA GLY A 157 15.04 -1.43 24.51
C GLY A 157 16.17 -1.04 23.55
N LYS A 158 17.38 -1.55 23.81
CA LYS A 158 18.61 -1.16 23.11
C LYS A 158 19.39 -2.35 22.55
N ASN A 159 20.16 -2.06 21.50
CA ASN A 159 21.12 -2.93 20.83
C ASN A 159 20.50 -4.22 20.30
N ASN A 160 19.22 -4.18 19.94
CA ASN A 160 18.54 -5.33 19.36
C ASN A 160 18.85 -5.43 17.87
N ARG A 161 18.88 -6.65 17.34
CA ARG A 161 19.07 -6.94 15.92
C ARG A 161 17.89 -7.70 15.35
N ILE A 162 17.36 -7.23 14.24
CA ILE A 162 16.25 -7.85 13.52
C ILE A 162 16.75 -8.13 12.12
N ASP A 163 17.07 -9.38 11.82
CA ASP A 163 17.76 -9.71 10.57
C ASP A 163 17.32 -10.99 9.86
N HIS A 164 17.49 -11.04 8.53
CA HIS A 164 17.14 -12.21 7.71
C HIS A 164 15.68 -12.70 7.85
N ASN A 165 14.75 -11.83 8.29
CA ASN A 165 13.34 -12.21 8.43
C ASN A 165 12.58 -12.08 7.11
N HIS A 166 11.53 -12.87 6.94
CA HIS A 166 10.56 -12.74 5.85
C HIS A 166 9.26 -12.18 6.39
N ILE A 167 8.86 -10.99 5.95
CA ILE A 167 7.71 -10.26 6.48
C ILE A 167 6.84 -9.81 5.31
N SER A 168 5.70 -10.46 5.07
CA SER A 168 4.91 -10.22 3.86
C SER A 168 3.40 -10.34 4.06
N GLY A 169 2.63 -9.46 3.41
CA GLY A 169 1.17 -9.60 3.30
C GLY A 169 0.36 -8.97 4.43
N LYS A 170 0.84 -7.90 5.08
CA LYS A 170 0.02 -7.14 6.05
C LYS A 170 -1.08 -6.35 5.33
N LYS A 171 -2.31 -6.40 5.84
CA LYS A 171 -3.54 -5.97 5.14
C LYS A 171 -4.48 -5.13 6.01
N ASN A 172 -4.36 -5.21 7.32
CA ASN A 172 -5.11 -4.40 8.29
C ASN A 172 -4.32 -3.15 8.74
N LEU A 173 -4.99 -2.26 9.46
CA LEU A 173 -4.47 -1.01 9.99
C LEU A 173 -3.22 -1.22 10.85
N GLY A 174 -2.27 -0.29 10.74
CA GLY A 174 -1.07 -0.24 11.57
C GLY A 174 0.20 -0.60 10.81
N VAL A 175 1.29 0.04 11.20
CA VAL A 175 2.62 -0.16 10.61
C VAL A 175 3.07 -1.63 10.74
N THR A 176 3.78 -2.15 9.74
CA THR A 176 4.28 -3.54 9.80
C THR A 176 5.31 -3.70 10.91
N MET A 177 6.33 -2.83 10.95
CA MET A 177 7.38 -2.81 11.96
C MET A 177 7.55 -1.43 12.58
N ILE A 178 7.61 -1.34 13.91
CA ILE A 178 7.81 -0.08 14.64
C ILE A 178 8.98 -0.17 15.62
N VAL A 179 9.79 0.89 15.69
CA VAL A 179 10.72 1.13 16.80
C VAL A 179 10.07 2.13 17.76
N GLY A 180 9.71 1.68 18.96
CA GLY A 180 9.10 2.48 20.01
C GLY A 180 10.14 3.25 20.81
N LEU A 181 9.88 4.52 21.11
CA LEU A 181 10.78 5.43 21.84
C LEU A 181 10.14 6.00 23.11
N ASP A 182 9.02 5.43 23.50
CA ASP A 182 8.12 5.92 24.55
C ASP A 182 8.82 6.03 25.92
N THR A 183 9.89 5.27 26.14
CA THR A 183 10.71 5.28 27.35
C THR A 183 12.17 5.65 27.04
N GLU A 184 12.87 6.30 27.99
CA GLU A 184 14.32 6.58 27.87
C GLU A 184 15.14 5.31 27.63
N ALA A 185 14.68 4.18 28.19
CA ALA A 185 15.29 2.87 27.99
C ALA A 185 15.22 2.36 26.53
N SER A 186 14.38 2.95 25.67
CA SER A 186 14.27 2.61 24.24
C SER A 186 14.82 3.69 23.30
N ARG A 187 15.31 4.82 23.83
CA ARG A 187 15.98 5.89 23.07
C ARG A 187 17.46 5.62 22.94
N GLU A 188 18.12 6.23 21.95
CA GLU A 188 19.52 5.99 21.61
C GLU A 188 19.81 4.48 21.56
N ASN A 189 18.92 3.76 20.90
CA ASN A 189 18.82 2.32 20.99
C ASN A 189 19.93 1.61 20.24
N ASN A 190 20.48 2.19 19.16
CA ASN A 190 21.47 1.51 18.31
C ASN A 190 20.96 0.15 17.77
N ASN A 191 19.65 0.04 17.57
CA ASN A 191 19.05 -1.16 16.99
C ASN A 191 19.52 -1.32 15.54
N GLN A 192 19.65 -2.57 15.09
CA GLN A 192 20.02 -2.93 13.73
C GLN A 192 18.87 -3.69 13.06
N ILE A 193 18.42 -3.23 11.91
CA ILE A 193 17.39 -3.86 11.09
C ILE A 193 18.03 -4.15 9.75
N ASP A 194 18.42 -5.40 9.49
CA ASP A 194 19.24 -5.73 8.32
C ASP A 194 18.90 -7.04 7.59
N HIS A 195 19.12 -7.08 6.28
CA HIS A 195 18.88 -8.28 5.46
C HIS A 195 17.45 -8.85 5.52
N ASN A 196 16.45 -8.05 5.94
CA ASN A 196 15.06 -8.49 5.96
C ASN A 196 14.44 -8.39 4.56
N TYR A 197 13.57 -9.34 4.24
CA TYR A 197 12.68 -9.27 3.10
C TYR A 197 11.31 -8.74 3.56
N PHE A 198 11.05 -7.48 3.27
CA PHE A 198 9.72 -6.88 3.39
C PHE A 198 8.96 -7.12 2.09
N GLY A 199 8.15 -8.16 2.06
CA GLY A 199 7.36 -8.56 0.91
C GLY A 199 6.17 -7.63 0.63
N PRO A 200 5.36 -7.98 -0.40
CA PRO A 200 4.24 -7.15 -0.83
C PRO A 200 3.28 -6.77 0.30
N ARG A 201 3.00 -5.46 0.40
CA ARG A 201 1.94 -4.88 1.23
C ARG A 201 0.96 -4.16 0.29
N PRO A 202 -0.29 -4.64 0.13
CA PRO A 202 -1.25 -4.00 -0.77
C PRO A 202 -1.67 -2.62 -0.25
N THR A 203 -2.18 -1.77 -1.14
CA THR A 203 -2.77 -0.47 -0.78
C THR A 203 -3.82 -0.65 0.31
N PHE A 204 -3.66 0.07 1.41
CA PHE A 204 -4.55 -0.03 2.56
C PHE A 204 -5.85 0.75 2.33
N GLY A 205 -5.76 1.90 1.66
CA GLY A 205 -6.90 2.79 1.38
C GLY A 205 -7.16 3.83 2.46
N ASN A 206 -6.20 4.06 3.36
CA ASN A 206 -6.22 5.06 4.43
C ASN A 206 -4.78 5.29 4.95
N ASN A 207 -4.59 6.26 5.85
CA ASN A 207 -3.36 6.43 6.62
C ASN A 207 -3.12 5.27 7.61
N GLY A 208 -1.86 5.00 7.97
CA GLY A 208 -1.48 3.92 8.90
C GLY A 208 -1.03 2.64 8.19
N GLY A 209 -0.59 2.79 6.94
CA GLY A 209 -0.18 1.72 6.04
C GLY A 209 1.32 1.45 6.01
N GLU A 210 2.12 2.05 6.91
CA GLU A 210 3.57 2.14 6.74
C GLU A 210 4.24 0.75 6.86
N THR A 211 5.31 0.48 6.10
CA THR A 211 6.07 -0.78 6.31
C THR A 211 6.96 -0.67 7.54
N LEU A 212 7.69 0.44 7.69
CA LEU A 212 8.59 0.65 8.82
C LEU A 212 8.40 2.06 9.41
N ARG A 213 8.34 2.17 10.74
CA ARG A 213 8.32 3.45 11.44
C ARG A 213 9.31 3.48 12.60
N ILE A 214 10.08 4.57 12.71
CA ILE A 214 11.06 4.74 13.79
C ILE A 214 10.70 5.95 14.64
N GLY A 215 10.07 5.71 15.79
CA GLY A 215 9.54 6.74 16.68
C GLY A 215 8.13 7.22 16.33
N THR A 216 7.71 8.30 16.98
CA THR A 216 6.43 8.98 16.75
C THR A 216 6.63 10.49 16.82
N SER A 217 5.60 11.28 16.49
CA SER A 217 5.67 12.75 16.63
C SER A 217 5.97 13.23 18.06
N HIS A 218 5.60 12.45 19.09
CA HIS A 218 5.87 12.81 20.48
C HIS A 218 7.36 12.72 20.86
N GLN A 219 8.11 11.84 20.19
CA GLN A 219 9.55 11.62 20.40
C GLN A 219 10.38 12.10 19.22
N ALA A 220 9.82 12.99 18.39
CA ALA A 220 10.47 13.47 17.17
C ALA A 220 11.88 14.03 17.40
N LEU A 221 12.12 14.69 18.54
CA LEU A 221 13.40 15.31 18.89
C LEU A 221 14.34 14.36 19.65
N ASP A 222 13.88 13.17 20.03
CA ASP A 222 14.72 12.17 20.68
C ASP A 222 15.56 11.44 19.63
N ASN A 223 16.80 11.13 20.00
CA ASN A 223 17.67 10.31 19.16
C ASN A 223 17.31 8.83 19.30
N SER A 224 17.28 8.13 18.18
CA SER A 224 17.06 6.68 18.13
C SER A 224 18.33 5.92 17.77
N ASN A 225 19.18 6.47 16.90
CA ASN A 225 20.42 5.83 16.43
C ASN A 225 20.19 4.48 15.74
N THR A 226 18.99 4.23 15.22
CA THR A 226 18.66 2.98 14.56
C THR A 226 19.34 2.91 13.20
N LEU A 227 19.97 1.77 12.91
CA LEU A 227 20.54 1.43 11.62
C LEU A 227 19.60 0.50 10.86
N VAL A 228 19.16 0.93 9.69
CA VAL A 228 18.35 0.16 8.74
C VAL A 228 19.18 -0.07 7.49
N GLU A 229 19.75 -1.27 7.34
CA GLU A 229 20.68 -1.56 6.25
C GLU A 229 20.37 -2.81 5.45
N SER A 230 20.63 -2.80 4.14
CA SER A 230 20.56 -4.02 3.32
C SER A 230 19.21 -4.76 3.38
N ASN A 231 18.09 -4.06 3.56
CA ASN A 231 16.74 -4.65 3.50
C ASN A 231 16.13 -4.52 2.10
N TYR A 232 15.32 -5.50 1.70
CA TYR A 232 14.62 -5.49 0.42
C TYR A 232 13.13 -5.25 0.63
N PHE A 233 12.62 -4.13 0.13
CA PHE A 233 11.22 -3.76 0.12
C PHE A 233 10.63 -4.09 -1.26
N ASP A 234 9.83 -5.16 -1.34
CA ASP A 234 9.15 -5.62 -2.56
C ASP A 234 7.70 -5.14 -2.54
N ARG A 235 7.32 -4.16 -3.38
CA ARG A 235 5.93 -3.70 -3.56
C ARG A 235 5.23 -3.40 -2.23
N CYS A 236 5.93 -2.70 -1.35
CA CYS A 236 5.40 -2.16 -0.10
C CYS A 236 4.53 -0.93 -0.40
N ASN A 237 3.25 -1.14 -0.73
CA ASN A 237 2.34 -0.12 -1.27
C ASN A 237 1.25 0.29 -0.28
N GLY A 238 1.44 0.02 1.02
CA GLY A 238 0.39 0.20 2.03
C GLY A 238 -0.17 1.63 2.07
N GLU A 239 0.72 2.62 2.00
CA GLU A 239 0.42 4.04 1.94
C GLU A 239 1.61 4.84 1.40
N HIS A 240 1.52 6.16 1.46
CA HIS A 240 2.53 7.12 1.04
C HIS A 240 3.91 6.93 1.70
N GLU A 241 3.96 6.58 2.98
CA GLU A 241 5.21 6.34 3.71
C GLU A 241 5.55 4.84 3.75
N ILE A 242 6.47 4.39 2.91
CA ILE A 242 7.04 3.03 3.02
C ILE A 242 7.81 2.95 4.33
N ILE A 243 8.69 3.94 4.53
CA ILE A 243 9.41 4.18 5.77
C ILE A 243 9.01 5.57 6.27
N SER A 244 8.58 5.62 7.52
CA SER A 244 8.30 6.87 8.24
C SER A 244 9.31 7.06 9.38
N ASN A 245 10.36 7.84 9.13
CA ASN A 245 11.32 8.21 10.15
C ASN A 245 10.76 9.34 11.01
N LYS A 246 10.61 9.11 12.32
CA LYS A 246 10.03 10.07 13.27
C LYS A 246 10.90 10.23 14.52
N SER A 247 12.21 10.25 14.33
CA SER A 247 13.23 10.41 15.39
C SER A 247 14.59 10.80 14.81
N GLY A 248 15.52 11.22 15.67
CA GLY A 248 16.83 11.72 15.28
C GLY A 248 17.91 10.64 15.07
N GLN A 249 18.92 10.99 14.27
CA GLN A 249 20.18 10.25 14.10
C GLN A 249 20.06 8.80 13.59
N ASN A 250 19.02 8.50 12.82
CA ASN A 250 18.87 7.21 12.16
C ASN A 250 19.68 7.13 10.86
N THR A 251 20.04 5.92 10.46
CA THR A 251 20.74 5.65 9.20
C THR A 251 19.98 4.64 8.36
N PHE A 252 19.71 4.98 7.10
CA PHE A 252 19.13 4.11 6.09
C PHE A 252 20.15 3.91 4.97
N LYS A 253 20.73 2.71 4.85
CA LYS A 253 21.79 2.48 3.86
C LYS A 253 21.67 1.15 3.12
N TYR A 254 22.00 1.14 1.84
CA TYR A 254 22.03 -0.09 1.01
C TYR A 254 20.70 -0.87 0.96
N ASN A 255 19.57 -0.22 1.25
CA ASN A 255 18.26 -0.84 1.08
C ASN A 255 17.81 -0.76 -0.39
N THR A 256 16.96 -1.69 -0.81
CA THR A 256 16.35 -1.68 -2.15
C THR A 256 14.84 -1.57 -2.05
N PHE A 257 14.25 -0.62 -2.77
CA PHE A 257 12.82 -0.41 -2.92
C PHE A 257 12.42 -0.77 -4.34
N PHE A 258 11.78 -1.93 -4.50
CA PHE A 258 11.36 -2.46 -5.79
C PHE A 258 9.86 -2.30 -5.98
N GLU A 259 9.47 -1.45 -6.94
CA GLU A 259 8.09 -1.14 -7.32
C GLU A 259 7.20 -0.73 -6.14
N CYS A 260 7.80 -0.10 -5.12
CA CYS A 260 7.09 0.42 -3.97
C CYS A 260 6.40 1.75 -4.33
N THR A 261 5.08 1.77 -4.21
CA THR A 261 4.27 2.98 -4.31
C THR A 261 4.31 3.69 -2.96
N GLY A 262 5.06 4.78 -2.86
CA GLY A 262 5.36 5.48 -1.60
C GLY A 262 6.82 5.97 -1.54
N THR A 263 7.27 6.37 -0.36
CA THR A 263 8.58 7.02 -0.16
C THR A 263 9.30 6.56 1.11
N LEU A 264 10.62 6.74 1.14
CA LEU A 264 11.36 6.90 2.39
C LEU A 264 11.19 8.36 2.86
N THR A 265 10.38 8.57 3.90
CA THR A 265 10.12 9.91 4.44
C THR A 265 10.87 10.15 5.74
N MET A 266 11.65 11.23 5.77
CA MET A 266 12.17 11.85 6.99
C MET A 266 11.09 12.70 7.66
N ARG A 267 10.06 12.04 8.20
CA ARG A 267 8.77 12.67 8.55
C ARG A 267 8.89 13.61 9.73
N HIS A 268 9.62 13.20 10.75
CA HIS A 268 10.06 14.01 11.90
C HIS A 268 11.48 13.61 12.31
N GLY A 269 12.10 14.45 13.15
CA GLY A 269 13.45 14.23 13.66
C GLY A 269 14.55 14.66 12.70
N ASN A 270 15.74 14.89 13.26
CA ASN A 270 16.84 15.57 12.60
C ASN A 270 18.03 14.62 12.38
N GLU A 271 19.00 15.04 11.56
CA GLU A 271 20.30 14.37 11.44
C GLU A 271 20.19 12.91 10.92
N THR A 272 19.22 12.62 10.04
CA THR A 272 19.10 11.31 9.40
C THR A 272 20.07 11.20 8.22
N LEU A 273 20.71 10.03 8.10
CA LEU A 273 21.55 9.67 6.95
C LEU A 273 20.83 8.67 6.04
N VAL A 274 20.67 9.01 4.76
CA VAL A 274 20.14 8.14 3.71
C VAL A 274 21.23 7.94 2.65
N ASP A 275 21.92 6.80 2.71
CA ASP A 275 23.17 6.55 1.95
C ASP A 275 23.12 5.29 1.08
N GLY A 276 23.29 5.43 -0.23
CA GLY A 276 23.54 4.29 -1.12
C GLY A 276 22.35 3.34 -1.28
N ASN A 277 21.11 3.80 -1.08
CA ASN A 277 19.89 3.03 -1.31
C ASN A 277 19.54 2.97 -2.79
N MET A 278 18.76 1.97 -3.19
CA MET A 278 18.28 1.78 -4.56
C MET A 278 16.77 1.86 -4.63
N PHE A 279 16.22 2.69 -5.53
CA PHE A 279 14.80 2.84 -5.78
C PHE A 279 14.51 2.48 -7.24
N ILE A 280 13.74 1.40 -7.46
CA ILE A 280 13.45 0.83 -8.77
C ILE A 280 11.94 0.90 -9.00
N GLY A 281 11.47 1.89 -9.74
CA GLY A 281 10.04 2.09 -9.98
C GLY A 281 9.49 1.38 -11.22
N ASN A 282 10.35 1.05 -12.20
CA ASN A 282 9.94 0.45 -13.48
C ASN A 282 8.81 1.21 -14.23
N GLY A 283 8.65 2.52 -13.99
CA GLY A 283 7.57 3.31 -14.58
C GLY A 283 6.21 3.08 -13.91
N LYS A 284 6.12 2.26 -12.86
CA LYS A 284 4.87 2.02 -12.14
C LYS A 284 4.35 3.33 -11.51
N PRO A 285 3.06 3.69 -11.67
CA PRO A 285 2.48 4.90 -11.09
C PRO A 285 2.73 5.05 -9.59
N SER A 286 2.93 6.31 -9.16
CA SER A 286 3.08 6.68 -7.75
C SER A 286 4.28 6.04 -7.02
N THR A 287 5.25 5.48 -7.75
CA THR A 287 6.54 5.06 -7.18
C THR A 287 7.40 6.28 -6.85
N GLY A 288 7.85 6.38 -5.60
CA GLY A 288 8.59 7.54 -5.09
C GLY A 288 9.98 7.18 -4.58
N GLY A 289 10.74 8.20 -4.20
CA GLY A 289 12.09 8.04 -3.65
C GLY A 289 12.16 8.59 -2.23
N VAL A 290 12.93 9.66 -2.06
CA VAL A 290 13.23 10.25 -0.74
C VAL A 290 12.48 11.57 -0.53
N ARG A 291 11.85 11.71 0.64
CA ARG A 291 11.19 12.95 1.08
C ARG A 291 11.89 13.53 2.31
N VAL A 292 12.43 14.74 2.16
CA VAL A 292 13.20 15.50 3.16
C VAL A 292 12.32 16.56 3.82
N ILE A 293 12.27 16.51 5.15
CA ILE A 293 11.67 17.50 6.07
C ILE A 293 12.66 17.64 7.25
N ASN A 294 12.53 18.70 8.04
CA ASN A 294 13.31 18.93 9.27
C ASN A 294 14.81 19.17 9.00
N GLU A 295 15.62 19.20 10.07
CA GLU A 295 16.95 19.78 10.06
C GLU A 295 18.06 18.75 9.79
N LYS A 296 19.13 19.19 9.13
CA LYS A 296 20.41 18.49 8.95
C LYS A 296 20.30 17.09 8.33
N GLN A 297 19.33 16.89 7.45
CA GLN A 297 19.17 15.63 6.74
C GLN A 297 20.27 15.44 5.70
N THR A 298 20.80 14.23 5.56
CA THR A 298 21.82 13.89 4.56
C THR A 298 21.33 12.79 3.64
N VAL A 299 21.25 13.07 2.34
CA VAL A 299 20.80 12.14 1.29
C VAL A 299 21.90 12.00 0.24
N ILE A 300 22.63 10.88 0.28
CA ILE A 300 23.82 10.70 -0.54
C ILE A 300 23.90 9.36 -1.26
N ASN A 301 24.55 9.35 -2.43
CA ASN A 301 24.89 8.14 -3.19
C ASN A 301 23.69 7.24 -3.58
N ASN A 302 22.45 7.72 -3.46
CA ASN A 302 21.27 6.91 -3.75
C ASN A 302 21.03 6.83 -5.26
N TYR A 303 20.59 5.65 -5.72
CA TYR A 303 20.29 5.37 -7.11
C TYR A 303 18.78 5.22 -7.30
N HIS A 304 18.21 6.03 -8.20
CA HIS A 304 16.78 6.07 -8.49
C HIS A 304 16.57 5.81 -9.98
N ILE A 305 15.66 4.90 -10.31
CA ILE A 305 15.30 4.60 -11.70
C ILE A 305 13.80 4.39 -11.89
N GLY A 306 13.21 5.06 -12.89
CA GLY A 306 11.84 4.79 -13.31
C GLY A 306 10.76 5.17 -12.28
N LEU A 307 11.00 6.21 -11.46
CA LEU A 307 10.05 6.67 -10.44
C LEU A 307 9.09 7.71 -11.02
N THR A 308 7.79 7.51 -10.86
CA THR A 308 6.75 8.33 -11.52
C THR A 308 5.86 9.12 -10.56
N GLY A 309 6.01 8.93 -9.25
CA GLY A 309 5.23 9.67 -8.26
C GLY A 309 5.45 11.18 -8.34
N TYR A 310 4.43 11.95 -7.94
CA TYR A 310 4.41 13.41 -7.99
C TYR A 310 4.14 13.99 -6.61
N ARG A 311 4.27 15.32 -6.47
CA ARG A 311 4.07 16.04 -5.20
C ARG A 311 4.96 15.44 -4.10
N PHE A 312 4.38 14.98 -3.01
CA PHE A 312 5.09 14.37 -1.89
C PHE A 312 5.64 12.97 -2.20
N ARG A 313 5.27 12.38 -3.35
CA ARG A 313 5.74 11.09 -3.86
C ARG A 313 6.77 11.22 -4.96
N GLY A 314 7.33 12.41 -5.16
CA GLY A 314 8.40 12.62 -6.13
C GLY A 314 9.56 11.64 -5.97
N ALA A 315 10.35 11.49 -7.02
CA ALA A 315 11.61 10.77 -6.97
C ALA A 315 12.56 11.39 -5.92
N PHE A 316 12.51 12.71 -5.78
CA PHE A 316 13.07 13.43 -4.66
C PHE A 316 12.16 14.60 -4.29
N VAL A 317 11.92 14.78 -2.99
CA VAL A 317 11.07 15.85 -2.46
C VAL A 317 11.77 16.55 -1.32
N MET A 318 11.90 17.87 -1.42
CA MET A 318 12.30 18.76 -0.32
C MET A 318 11.11 19.66 0.03
N MET A 319 10.57 19.51 1.23
CA MET A 319 9.33 20.19 1.62
C MET A 319 9.54 21.61 2.14
N ASN A 320 8.49 22.43 2.02
CA ASN A 320 8.31 23.61 2.87
C ASN A 320 7.92 23.20 4.30
N GLY A 321 8.32 24.00 5.28
CA GLY A 321 7.94 23.82 6.68
C GLY A 321 6.93 24.85 7.17
N VAL A 322 6.42 24.63 8.37
CA VAL A 322 5.60 25.58 9.13
C VAL A 322 6.52 26.46 9.98
N PRO A 323 6.42 27.80 9.90
CA PRO A 323 7.18 28.69 10.78
C PRO A 323 6.90 28.39 12.26
N ASN A 324 7.95 28.26 13.07
CA ASN A 324 7.83 27.86 14.49
C ASN A 324 7.00 26.57 14.69
N SER A 325 7.18 25.60 13.79
CA SER A 325 6.41 24.36 13.78
C SER A 325 6.45 23.63 15.13
N PRO A 326 5.30 23.18 15.66
CA PRO A 326 5.33 22.14 16.69
C PRO A 326 5.86 20.81 16.11
N PRO A 327 6.36 19.87 16.94
CA PRO A 327 7.00 18.64 16.47
C PRO A 327 6.11 17.72 15.62
N ASN A 328 4.78 17.77 15.82
CA ASN A 328 3.81 16.96 15.08
C ASN A 328 3.40 17.54 13.72
N ARG A 329 3.92 18.72 13.34
CA ARG A 329 3.71 19.32 12.02
C ARG A 329 4.94 19.10 11.12
N TYR A 330 5.27 20.05 10.27
CA TYR A 330 6.39 19.96 9.32
C TYR A 330 7.43 21.02 9.70
N VAL A 331 8.56 20.60 10.27
CA VAL A 331 9.66 21.53 10.61
C VAL A 331 10.36 21.94 9.31
N GLN A 332 10.77 23.22 9.23
CA GLN A 332 11.52 23.76 8.11
C GLN A 332 12.74 22.89 7.78
N VAL A 333 12.98 22.69 6.49
CA VAL A 333 14.24 22.07 6.04
C VAL A 333 15.37 23.07 6.23
N THR A 334 16.34 22.71 7.07
CA THR A 334 17.55 23.51 7.29
C THR A 334 18.78 22.61 7.21
N ASP A 335 19.90 23.13 6.74
CA ASP A 335 21.19 22.44 6.73
C ASP A 335 21.19 21.07 6.00
N ALA A 336 20.28 20.86 5.05
CA ALA A 336 20.16 19.58 4.35
C ALA A 336 21.27 19.43 3.30
N VAL A 337 21.81 18.22 3.18
CA VAL A 337 22.86 17.87 2.20
C VAL A 337 22.34 16.78 1.27
N VAL A 338 22.20 17.10 -0.01
CA VAL A 338 21.72 16.19 -1.05
C VAL A 338 22.79 16.06 -2.12
N LYS A 339 23.54 14.95 -2.10
CA LYS A 339 24.78 14.86 -2.88
C LYS A 339 25.02 13.51 -3.55
N ASN A 340 25.58 13.50 -4.76
CA ASN A 340 25.99 12.26 -5.46
C ASN A 340 24.84 11.27 -5.73
N ASN A 341 23.59 11.72 -5.75
CA ASN A 341 22.46 10.88 -6.09
C ASN A 341 22.29 10.78 -7.61
N THR A 342 21.81 9.64 -8.09
CA THR A 342 21.55 9.38 -9.51
C THR A 342 20.05 9.21 -9.73
N PHE A 343 19.48 9.93 -10.69
CA PHE A 343 18.08 9.86 -11.09
C PHE A 343 17.98 9.57 -12.58
N ILE A 344 17.45 8.39 -12.93
CA ILE A 344 17.32 7.92 -14.31
C ILE A 344 15.84 7.71 -14.63
N ASN A 345 15.33 8.37 -15.66
CA ASN A 345 13.91 8.26 -16.07
C ASN A 345 12.96 8.45 -14.88
N CYS A 346 13.26 9.42 -14.03
CA CYS A 346 12.46 9.79 -12.86
C CYS A 346 11.70 11.07 -13.17
N ASP A 347 10.39 11.08 -12.91
CA ASP A 347 9.49 12.10 -13.44
C ASP A 347 9.55 13.44 -12.70
N ASN A 348 9.69 13.41 -11.37
CA ASN A 348 9.40 14.57 -10.54
C ASN A 348 10.45 14.75 -9.42
N ILE A 349 11.16 15.87 -9.50
CA ILE A 349 12.02 16.44 -8.46
C ILE A 349 11.31 17.69 -7.92
N GLN A 350 10.97 17.71 -6.64
CA GLN A 350 10.03 18.68 -6.07
C GLN A 350 10.72 19.49 -4.98
N LEU A 351 10.84 20.81 -5.17
CA LEU A 351 11.50 21.72 -4.23
C LEU A 351 10.48 22.68 -3.60
N CYS A 352 10.57 22.86 -2.29
CA CYS A 352 9.60 23.64 -1.50
C CYS A 352 8.20 23.02 -1.52
N ALA A 353 8.10 21.70 -1.74
CA ALA A 353 6.84 21.00 -1.94
C ALA A 353 5.89 21.20 -0.75
N GLY A 354 4.60 21.42 -1.06
CA GLY A 354 3.57 21.70 -0.06
C GLY A 354 3.54 23.15 0.42
N SER A 355 4.24 24.08 -0.24
CA SER A 355 4.14 25.50 0.11
C SER A 355 2.69 25.98 0.04
N ASP A 356 2.23 26.57 1.14
CA ASP A 356 0.91 27.18 1.28
C ASP A 356 0.94 28.22 2.42
N ALA A 357 -0.23 28.76 2.79
CA ALA A 357 -0.32 29.77 3.84
C ALA A 357 0.20 29.29 5.21
N GLU A 358 0.11 28.00 5.52
CA GLU A 358 0.61 27.40 6.76
C GLU A 358 2.09 26.98 6.62
N ARG A 359 2.41 26.24 5.55
CA ARG A 359 3.75 25.76 5.20
C ARG A 359 4.51 26.83 4.40
N SER A 360 4.80 27.95 5.05
CA SER A 360 5.40 29.15 4.43
C SER A 360 6.89 29.35 4.74
N ALA A 361 7.56 28.37 5.35
CA ALA A 361 9.01 28.41 5.62
C ALA A 361 9.79 27.61 4.55
N PRO A 362 10.43 28.27 3.57
CA PRO A 362 11.21 27.58 2.54
C PRO A 362 12.50 26.95 3.09
N PRO A 363 13.07 25.95 2.40
CA PRO A 363 14.36 25.38 2.78
C PRO A 363 15.46 26.44 2.93
N SER A 364 16.34 26.28 3.92
CA SER A 364 17.44 27.21 4.17
C SER A 364 18.77 26.52 4.46
N ASN A 365 19.88 27.23 4.19
CA ASN A 365 21.26 26.76 4.36
C ASN A 365 21.52 25.32 3.85
N SER A 366 20.85 24.93 2.76
CA SER A 366 20.88 23.57 2.25
C SER A 366 21.69 23.48 0.95
N VAL A 367 22.16 22.29 0.59
CA VAL A 367 23.02 22.07 -0.57
C VAL A 367 22.50 20.90 -1.41
N ILE A 368 22.39 21.13 -2.73
CA ILE A 368 22.14 20.08 -3.73
C ILE A 368 23.33 20.07 -4.69
N SER A 369 24.17 19.04 -4.63
CA SER A 369 25.42 19.02 -5.40
C SER A 369 25.82 17.67 -5.99
N ASP A 370 26.54 17.68 -7.10
CA ASP A 370 27.13 16.47 -7.71
C ASP A 370 26.10 15.36 -8.02
N ASN A 371 24.81 15.71 -8.15
CA ASN A 371 23.75 14.76 -8.51
C ASN A 371 23.65 14.63 -10.03
N ILE A 372 23.19 13.48 -10.52
CA ILE A 372 22.99 13.21 -11.95
C ILE A 372 21.49 13.06 -12.21
N PHE A 373 20.97 13.83 -13.16
CA PHE A 373 19.60 13.77 -13.64
C PHE A 373 19.59 13.40 -15.11
N TYR A 374 18.99 12.26 -15.45
CA TYR A 374 18.85 11.80 -16.82
C TYR A 374 17.43 11.36 -17.07
N HIS A 375 16.88 11.74 -18.22
CA HIS A 375 15.57 11.28 -18.65
C HIS A 375 15.54 11.20 -20.18
N GLU A 376 15.09 10.07 -20.73
CA GLU A 376 15.11 9.82 -22.18
C GLU A 376 14.22 10.79 -22.97
N SER A 377 13.00 11.05 -22.50
CA SER A 377 12.00 11.86 -23.21
C SER A 377 11.62 13.17 -22.52
N LYS A 378 11.41 13.16 -21.20
CA LYS A 378 10.92 14.32 -20.44
C LYS A 378 12.01 15.35 -20.20
N SER A 379 11.73 16.62 -20.50
CA SER A 379 12.65 17.75 -20.26
C SER A 379 12.45 18.40 -18.90
N ASN A 380 11.21 18.48 -18.42
CA ASN A 380 10.84 19.22 -17.21
C ASN A 380 10.71 18.28 -16.02
N LEU A 381 11.79 18.14 -15.25
CA LEU A 381 11.82 17.27 -14.07
C LEU A 381 11.62 18.03 -12.76
N PHE A 382 11.97 19.32 -12.73
CA PHE A 382 11.97 20.14 -11.52
C PHE A 382 10.67 20.93 -11.42
N THR A 383 10.03 20.86 -10.25
CA THR A 383 8.95 21.78 -9.85
C THR A 383 9.39 22.55 -8.62
N VAL A 384 9.35 23.89 -8.71
CA VAL A 384 9.70 24.80 -7.62
C VAL A 384 8.42 25.49 -7.14
N TYR A 385 8.09 25.32 -5.87
CA TYR A 385 6.84 25.80 -5.28
C TYR A 385 6.99 27.12 -4.51
N ASP A 386 8.21 27.49 -4.12
CA ASP A 386 8.52 28.66 -3.31
C ASP A 386 9.96 29.13 -3.56
N ASP A 387 10.44 30.13 -2.81
CA ASP A 387 11.82 30.59 -2.86
C ASP A 387 12.81 29.46 -2.56
N ILE A 388 13.81 29.32 -3.43
CA ILE A 388 14.90 28.34 -3.34
C ILE A 388 16.26 29.02 -3.08
N SER A 389 16.28 30.31 -2.74
CA SER A 389 17.52 31.05 -2.44
C SER A 389 18.32 30.46 -1.27
N GLY A 390 17.65 29.75 -0.36
CA GLY A 390 18.26 29.01 0.74
C GLY A 390 18.93 27.68 0.34
N ILE A 391 18.88 27.30 -0.95
CA ILE A 391 19.48 26.08 -1.48
C ILE A 391 20.62 26.44 -2.42
N THR A 392 21.83 25.99 -2.10
CA THR A 392 22.99 26.13 -2.98
C THR A 392 23.07 24.94 -3.93
N PHE A 393 23.14 25.21 -5.24
CA PHE A 393 23.31 24.20 -6.28
C PHE A 393 24.74 24.20 -6.82
N ASN A 394 25.42 23.06 -6.83
CA ASN A 394 26.80 22.96 -7.32
C ASN A 394 27.04 21.67 -8.12
N ASN A 395 27.66 21.77 -9.31
CA ASN A 395 28.15 20.62 -10.07
C ASN A 395 27.12 19.51 -10.34
N ASN A 396 25.83 19.81 -10.34
CA ASN A 396 24.82 18.84 -10.74
C ASN A 396 24.91 18.63 -12.26
N ILE A 397 24.68 17.41 -12.72
CA ILE A 397 24.80 17.04 -14.13
C ILE A 397 23.42 16.68 -14.65
N THR A 398 23.04 17.19 -15.81
CA THR A 398 21.78 16.84 -16.47
C THR A 398 22.03 16.29 -17.87
N GLY A 399 21.13 15.43 -18.36
CA GLY A 399 21.00 15.17 -19.79
C GLY A 399 20.76 16.45 -20.59
N GLU A 400 21.14 16.46 -21.87
CA GLU A 400 21.08 17.67 -22.73
C GLU A 400 19.67 18.25 -22.88
N ASN A 401 18.66 17.38 -22.92
CA ASN A 401 17.24 17.72 -23.08
C ASN A 401 16.61 18.34 -21.83
N ILE A 402 17.22 18.19 -20.66
CA ILE A 402 16.60 18.63 -19.40
C ILE A 402 16.64 20.15 -19.28
N GLU A 403 15.51 20.72 -18.86
CA GLU A 403 15.34 22.12 -18.51
C GLU A 403 15.02 22.21 -17.02
N THR A 404 15.90 22.84 -16.24
CA THR A 404 15.77 22.89 -14.78
C THR A 404 14.97 24.10 -14.30
N GLY A 405 14.97 25.20 -15.06
CA GLY A 405 14.45 26.50 -14.60
C GLY A 405 15.29 27.14 -13.48
N ILE A 406 16.41 26.52 -13.07
CA ILE A 406 17.31 27.00 -12.00
C ILE A 406 18.55 27.62 -12.63
N GLN A 407 18.90 28.84 -12.22
CA GLN A 407 19.88 29.68 -12.94
C GLN A 407 21.31 29.12 -12.96
N ASN A 408 21.79 28.52 -11.87
CA ASN A 408 23.19 28.11 -11.69
C ASN A 408 23.30 26.73 -11.04
N GLY A 409 24.49 26.12 -11.09
CA GLY A 409 24.81 24.89 -10.37
C GLY A 409 24.53 23.59 -11.13
N PHE A 410 24.21 23.69 -12.43
CA PHE A 410 23.94 22.56 -13.32
C PHE A 410 24.83 22.61 -14.57
N VAL A 411 25.29 21.44 -15.02
CA VAL A 411 26.08 21.23 -16.23
C VAL A 411 25.35 20.23 -17.11
N LYS A 412 25.03 20.62 -18.34
CA LYS A 412 24.45 19.71 -19.33
C LYS A 412 25.52 18.80 -19.91
N SER A 413 25.17 17.55 -20.19
CA SER A 413 26.05 16.60 -20.84
C SER A 413 25.28 15.57 -21.68
N ASP A 414 25.92 15.07 -22.74
CA ASP A 414 25.57 13.80 -23.38
C ASP A 414 25.85 12.66 -22.39
N ILE A 415 24.80 12.03 -21.87
CA ILE A 415 24.90 10.93 -20.91
C ILE A 415 24.47 9.65 -21.61
N LYS A 416 25.31 8.61 -21.51
CA LYS A 416 25.00 7.27 -22.01
C LYS A 416 24.76 6.32 -20.85
N LEU A 417 23.70 5.52 -20.93
CA LEU A 417 23.44 4.48 -19.96
C LEU A 417 24.13 3.18 -20.38
N ILE A 418 24.97 2.62 -19.51
CA ILE A 418 25.67 1.36 -19.74
C ILE A 418 25.34 0.39 -18.61
N LYS A 419 24.96 -0.84 -18.95
CA LYS A 419 24.75 -1.88 -17.94
C LYS A 419 26.05 -2.24 -17.23
N ASN A 420 26.05 -2.25 -15.91
CA ASN A 420 27.16 -2.82 -15.13
C ASN A 420 27.10 -4.36 -15.10
N GLU A 421 28.04 -4.98 -14.39
CA GLU A 421 28.13 -6.44 -14.23
C GLU A 421 26.87 -7.06 -13.59
N SER A 422 26.18 -6.32 -12.73
CA SER A 422 24.91 -6.71 -12.10
C SER A 422 23.67 -6.39 -12.96
N GLY A 423 23.84 -5.82 -14.16
CA GLY A 423 22.76 -5.51 -15.09
C GLY A 423 22.06 -4.15 -14.89
N TYR A 424 22.48 -3.34 -13.92
CA TYR A 424 21.91 -2.00 -13.66
C TYR A 424 22.45 -0.95 -14.64
N LEU A 425 21.61 0.00 -15.04
CA LEU A 425 21.96 1.07 -15.98
C LEU A 425 22.75 2.18 -15.28
N ILE A 426 24.03 2.32 -15.61
CA ILE A 426 24.93 3.31 -15.02
C ILE A 426 25.18 4.46 -16.01
N PRO A 427 24.97 5.73 -15.61
CA PRO A 427 25.23 6.87 -16.48
C PRO A 427 26.74 7.08 -16.64
N GLN A 428 27.17 7.35 -17.87
CA GLN A 428 28.55 7.67 -18.22
C GLN A 428 28.62 8.92 -19.09
N SER A 429 29.58 9.77 -18.79
CA SER A 429 29.90 11.02 -19.48
C SER A 429 31.27 11.53 -19.00
N ASP A 430 31.98 12.27 -19.84
CA ASP A 430 33.21 12.99 -19.47
C ASP A 430 32.97 14.06 -18.37
N ALA A 431 31.74 14.56 -18.25
CA ALA A 431 31.34 15.51 -17.22
C ALA A 431 31.09 14.84 -15.85
N ILE A 432 30.95 13.52 -15.80
CA ILE A 432 30.75 12.75 -14.56
C ILE A 432 32.15 12.40 -14.00
N PRO A 433 32.64 13.09 -12.95
CA PRO A 433 34.02 12.95 -12.49
C PRO A 433 34.30 11.61 -11.80
N ASN A 434 33.27 11.04 -11.15
CA ASN A 434 33.36 9.78 -10.42
C ASN A 434 32.36 8.79 -10.99
N LYS A 435 32.83 7.56 -11.28
CA LYS A 435 31.96 6.49 -11.75
C LYS A 435 30.88 6.21 -10.70
N VAL A 436 29.61 6.20 -11.12
CA VAL A 436 28.50 5.76 -10.27
C VAL A 436 28.66 4.27 -9.98
N THR A 437 28.67 3.91 -8.69
CA THR A 437 28.84 2.54 -8.21
C THR A 437 27.66 2.13 -7.34
N ILE A 438 27.20 0.90 -7.50
CA ILE A 438 26.25 0.27 -6.58
C ILE A 438 27.07 -0.54 -5.56
N SER A 439 26.75 -0.38 -4.28
CA SER A 439 27.45 -1.09 -3.20
C SER A 439 27.31 -2.61 -3.34
N PRO A 440 28.35 -3.41 -3.07
CA PRO A 440 28.22 -4.87 -3.01
C PRO A 440 27.30 -5.34 -1.86
N ASN A 441 27.02 -4.48 -0.88
CA ASN A 441 26.11 -4.75 0.23
C ASN A 441 24.64 -4.39 -0.10
N ILE A 442 24.35 -3.97 -1.35
CA ILE A 442 22.98 -3.63 -1.74
C ILE A 442 22.05 -4.83 -1.54
N ALA A 443 20.87 -4.58 -0.98
CA ALA A 443 19.86 -5.61 -0.82
C ALA A 443 19.37 -6.10 -2.19
N THR A 444 19.33 -7.42 -2.38
CA THR A 444 18.64 -8.07 -3.49
C THR A 444 17.55 -8.98 -2.93
N LYS A 445 16.64 -9.43 -3.79
CA LYS A 445 15.57 -10.34 -3.36
C LYS A 445 16.15 -11.69 -2.88
N GLU A 446 17.30 -12.08 -3.41
CA GLU A 446 18.00 -13.33 -3.14
C GLU A 446 18.81 -13.30 -1.84
N ASN A 447 19.46 -12.17 -1.51
CA ASN A 447 20.32 -12.04 -0.33
C ASN A 447 19.59 -11.57 0.94
N THR A 448 18.27 -11.41 0.88
CA THR A 448 17.43 -10.99 2.01
C THR A 448 16.43 -12.05 2.42
N GLY A 449 15.92 -11.95 3.65
CA GLY A 449 15.01 -12.93 4.25
C GLY A 449 15.64 -14.32 4.36
N VAL A 450 14.80 -15.34 4.30
CA VAL A 450 15.23 -16.75 4.41
C VAL A 450 15.25 -17.45 3.05
N SER A 451 16.11 -18.46 2.90
CA SER A 451 16.22 -19.29 1.69
C SER A 451 15.21 -20.45 1.67
N TRP A 452 14.72 -20.85 2.84
CA TRP A 452 13.81 -22.00 3.03
C TRP A 452 12.33 -21.62 2.99
N TYR A 453 12.00 -20.33 2.82
CA TYR A 453 10.63 -19.84 2.64
C TYR A 453 10.50 -19.10 1.32
N SER A 454 9.44 -19.40 0.56
CA SER A 454 9.26 -18.86 -0.79
C SER A 454 8.99 -17.37 -0.77
N LYS A 455 9.62 -16.63 -1.69
CA LYS A 455 9.32 -15.22 -2.00
C LYS A 455 8.50 -15.04 -3.29
N ALA A 456 7.94 -16.14 -3.78
CA ALA A 456 7.12 -16.13 -4.99
C ALA A 456 5.81 -15.41 -4.73
N ASP A 457 5.36 -14.64 -5.73
CA ASP A 457 4.01 -14.08 -5.72
C ASP A 457 3.01 -15.19 -6.04
N THR A 458 2.12 -15.49 -5.10
CA THR A 458 1.08 -16.52 -5.23
C THR A 458 -0.28 -15.93 -5.58
N THR A 459 -0.35 -14.63 -5.88
CA THR A 459 -1.59 -13.96 -6.28
C THR A 459 -2.11 -14.55 -7.58
N ILE A 460 -3.31 -15.11 -7.54
CA ILE A 460 -3.97 -15.66 -8.73
C ILE A 460 -4.73 -14.53 -9.45
N SER A 461 -4.47 -14.40 -10.74
CA SER A 461 -5.13 -13.41 -11.57
C SER A 461 -6.51 -13.90 -12.04
N LEU A 462 -7.38 -12.96 -12.42
CA LEU A 462 -8.60 -13.30 -13.16
C LEU A 462 -8.22 -13.92 -14.51
N ASN A 463 -9.05 -14.83 -15.03
CA ASN A 463 -8.87 -15.50 -16.32
C ASN A 463 -7.62 -16.38 -16.45
N SER A 464 -7.03 -16.86 -15.36
CA SER A 464 -5.81 -17.69 -15.41
C SER A 464 -6.05 -19.20 -15.21
N GLY A 465 -7.28 -19.60 -14.89
CA GLY A 465 -7.67 -20.98 -14.58
C GLY A 465 -8.33 -21.71 -15.75
N ASN A 466 -9.08 -22.76 -15.44
CA ASN A 466 -9.79 -23.56 -16.43
C ASN A 466 -11.12 -22.90 -16.82
N THR A 467 -11.57 -23.18 -18.04
CA THR A 467 -12.92 -22.84 -18.47
C THR A 467 -13.90 -23.93 -18.03
N ILE A 468 -15.01 -23.53 -17.42
CA ILE A 468 -16.10 -24.38 -16.94
C ILE A 468 -17.37 -23.96 -17.67
N GLU A 469 -17.81 -24.76 -18.63
CA GLU A 469 -19.07 -24.56 -19.32
C GLU A 469 -20.25 -24.81 -18.36
N VAL A 470 -21.23 -23.90 -18.36
CA VAL A 470 -22.40 -24.01 -17.49
C VAL A 470 -23.67 -24.01 -18.31
N THR A 471 -24.44 -25.09 -18.18
CA THR A 471 -25.75 -25.19 -18.83
C THR A 471 -26.74 -24.19 -18.22
N PRO A 472 -27.63 -23.59 -19.03
CA PRO A 472 -28.71 -22.74 -18.55
C PRO A 472 -29.62 -23.46 -17.54
N GLY A 473 -30.12 -22.76 -16.54
CA GLY A 473 -31.03 -23.35 -15.56
C GLY A 473 -31.09 -22.63 -14.22
N LEU A 474 -31.80 -23.25 -13.28
CA LEU A 474 -31.94 -22.79 -11.90
C LEU A 474 -30.68 -23.11 -11.10
N ASN A 475 -30.04 -22.09 -10.55
CA ASN A 475 -28.86 -22.14 -9.69
C ASN A 475 -27.62 -22.82 -10.30
N THR A 476 -27.58 -23.03 -11.62
CA THR A 476 -26.43 -23.66 -12.27
C THR A 476 -25.16 -22.81 -12.12
N LEU A 477 -25.28 -21.48 -12.18
CA LEU A 477 -24.18 -20.56 -11.87
C LEU A 477 -23.71 -20.68 -10.41
N PHE A 478 -24.65 -20.79 -9.46
CA PHE A 478 -24.31 -20.95 -8.03
C PHE A 478 -23.52 -22.25 -7.81
N ASP A 479 -23.96 -23.35 -8.40
CA ASP A 479 -23.28 -24.65 -8.27
C ASP A 479 -21.92 -24.65 -8.98
N ALA A 480 -21.80 -23.98 -10.13
CA ALA A 480 -20.53 -23.83 -10.83
C ALA A 480 -19.50 -23.04 -9.99
N VAL A 481 -19.89 -21.90 -9.43
CA VAL A 481 -19.02 -21.11 -8.54
C VAL A 481 -18.56 -21.92 -7.33
N LYS A 482 -19.48 -22.67 -6.71
CA LYS A 482 -19.14 -23.51 -5.55
C LYS A 482 -18.06 -24.55 -5.85
N ASN A 483 -18.00 -25.03 -7.09
CA ASN A 483 -17.04 -26.06 -7.53
C ASN A 483 -15.82 -25.49 -8.27
N SER A 484 -15.78 -24.18 -8.53
CA SER A 484 -14.69 -23.51 -9.22
C SER A 484 -13.46 -23.27 -8.33
N LYS A 485 -12.32 -23.03 -8.97
CA LYS A 485 -11.03 -22.72 -8.35
C LYS A 485 -10.60 -21.29 -8.67
N PRO A 486 -9.69 -20.70 -7.86
CA PRO A 486 -9.10 -19.39 -8.17
C PRO A 486 -8.60 -19.30 -9.61
N GLY A 487 -9.04 -18.26 -10.32
CA GLY A 487 -8.67 -17.94 -11.69
C GLY A 487 -9.56 -18.58 -12.76
N ASP A 488 -10.43 -19.54 -12.41
CA ASP A 488 -11.30 -20.22 -13.37
C ASP A 488 -12.25 -19.23 -14.09
N ILE A 489 -12.75 -19.69 -15.23
CA ILE A 489 -13.64 -18.94 -16.11
C ILE A 489 -14.95 -19.73 -16.26
N ILE A 490 -16.05 -19.17 -15.80
CA ILE A 490 -17.40 -19.69 -15.99
C ILE A 490 -17.90 -19.25 -17.37
N GLU A 491 -18.10 -20.18 -18.28
CA GLU A 491 -18.55 -19.91 -19.64
C GLU A 491 -20.05 -20.19 -19.80
N LEU A 492 -20.79 -19.18 -20.24
CA LEU A 492 -22.24 -19.20 -20.37
C LEU A 492 -22.63 -19.32 -21.84
N SER A 493 -23.71 -20.06 -22.10
CA SER A 493 -24.28 -20.19 -23.44
C SER A 493 -24.87 -18.85 -23.91
N SER A 494 -24.44 -18.39 -25.09
CA SER A 494 -24.92 -17.14 -25.70
C SER A 494 -26.45 -17.08 -25.82
N GLY A 495 -27.04 -15.99 -25.35
CA GLY A 495 -28.49 -15.72 -25.41
C GLY A 495 -29.37 -16.56 -24.47
N ALA A 496 -28.79 -17.43 -23.63
CA ALA A 496 -29.54 -18.30 -22.74
C ALA A 496 -29.86 -17.67 -21.38
N SER A 497 -30.88 -18.18 -20.70
CA SER A 497 -31.35 -17.67 -19.39
C SER A 497 -30.87 -18.52 -18.21
N TYR A 498 -30.39 -17.84 -17.17
CA TYR A 498 -29.92 -18.40 -15.90
C TYR A 498 -30.72 -17.80 -14.75
N TYR A 499 -31.21 -18.63 -13.84
CA TYR A 499 -32.08 -18.21 -12.75
C TYR A 499 -31.40 -18.45 -11.41
N LEU A 500 -31.35 -17.42 -10.56
CA LEU A 500 -30.71 -17.48 -9.25
C LEU A 500 -31.75 -17.34 -8.14
N SER A 501 -32.06 -18.43 -7.44
CA SER A 501 -32.80 -18.35 -6.16
C SER A 501 -31.89 -18.22 -4.95
N LYS A 502 -30.56 -18.27 -5.18
CA LYS A 502 -29.49 -18.08 -4.20
C LYS A 502 -28.52 -17.00 -4.70
N THR A 503 -28.01 -16.18 -3.78
CA THR A 503 -26.90 -15.28 -4.07
C THR A 503 -25.63 -16.08 -4.32
N VAL A 504 -24.89 -15.73 -5.37
CA VAL A 504 -23.62 -16.35 -5.75
C VAL A 504 -22.48 -15.65 -5.01
N ASN A 505 -21.83 -16.38 -4.10
CA ASN A 505 -20.74 -15.83 -3.30
C ASN A 505 -19.41 -16.04 -4.02
N ILE A 506 -18.72 -14.95 -4.36
CA ILE A 506 -17.41 -14.95 -5.01
C ILE A 506 -16.35 -14.88 -3.91
N THR A 507 -15.68 -15.99 -3.64
CA THR A 507 -14.69 -16.13 -2.55
C THR A 507 -13.24 -16.18 -3.03
N HIS A 508 -13.04 -16.22 -4.35
CA HIS A 508 -11.75 -16.22 -5.02
C HIS A 508 -11.87 -15.46 -6.36
N PRO A 509 -10.75 -15.13 -7.05
CA PRO A 509 -10.80 -14.54 -8.38
C PRO A 509 -11.56 -15.46 -9.35
N LEU A 510 -12.64 -14.96 -9.95
CA LEU A 510 -13.48 -15.73 -10.85
C LEU A 510 -14.02 -14.85 -11.99
N SER A 511 -14.06 -15.41 -13.19
CA SER A 511 -14.51 -14.70 -14.39
C SER A 511 -15.74 -15.36 -14.99
N PHE A 512 -16.65 -14.58 -15.55
CA PHE A 512 -17.82 -15.04 -16.28
C PHE A 512 -17.77 -14.45 -17.68
N LYS A 513 -17.91 -15.29 -18.70
CA LYS A 513 -17.92 -14.87 -20.11
C LYS A 513 -18.99 -15.64 -20.89
N ILE A 514 -19.37 -15.13 -22.04
CA ILE A 514 -20.22 -15.87 -22.99
C ILE A 514 -19.40 -16.58 -24.07
N ASP A 515 -19.93 -17.69 -24.55
CA ASP A 515 -19.55 -18.29 -25.83
C ASP A 515 -20.52 -17.83 -26.94
N GLY A 516 -20.23 -16.67 -27.55
CA GLY A 516 -20.99 -16.15 -28.69
C GLY A 516 -21.20 -14.64 -28.69
N ASN A 517 -22.23 -14.17 -29.41
CA ASN A 517 -22.47 -12.75 -29.68
C ASN A 517 -23.70 -12.17 -28.96
N GLN A 518 -24.47 -12.98 -28.23
CA GLN A 518 -25.63 -12.53 -27.50
C GLN A 518 -25.41 -12.72 -26.00
N ASN A 519 -25.70 -11.67 -25.23
CA ASN A 519 -25.51 -11.72 -23.80
C ASN A 519 -26.35 -12.83 -23.14
N ALA A 520 -25.76 -13.58 -22.22
CA ALA A 520 -26.52 -14.49 -21.36
C ALA A 520 -27.37 -13.69 -20.37
N ILE A 521 -28.60 -14.13 -20.09
CA ILE A 521 -29.57 -13.40 -19.28
C ILE A 521 -29.61 -13.99 -17.87
N VAL A 522 -29.41 -13.16 -16.85
CA VAL A 522 -29.42 -13.55 -15.44
C VAL A 522 -30.61 -12.91 -14.72
N PHE A 523 -31.50 -13.77 -14.22
CA PHE A 523 -32.60 -13.42 -13.33
C PHE A 523 -32.26 -13.83 -11.91
N PHE A 524 -32.67 -13.06 -10.91
CA PHE A 524 -32.37 -13.39 -9.51
C PHE A 524 -33.50 -12.99 -8.56
N GLU A 525 -33.79 -13.88 -7.60
CA GLU A 525 -34.90 -13.80 -6.63
C GLU A 525 -34.42 -13.44 -5.20
N LYS A 526 -33.13 -13.15 -5.03
CA LYS A 526 -32.56 -12.62 -3.79
C LYS A 526 -32.34 -11.11 -3.93
N MET A 527 -32.06 -10.43 -2.81
CA MET A 527 -31.68 -9.01 -2.84
C MET A 527 -30.33 -8.75 -3.52
N ALA A 528 -29.58 -9.79 -3.89
CA ALA A 528 -28.34 -9.71 -4.65
C ALA A 528 -28.15 -10.94 -5.55
N ALA A 529 -27.67 -10.73 -6.78
CA ALA A 529 -27.23 -11.81 -7.66
C ALA A 529 -25.84 -12.31 -7.22
N PHE A 530 -24.88 -11.40 -7.06
CA PHE A 530 -23.50 -11.68 -6.69
C PHE A 530 -23.09 -10.98 -5.40
N GLU A 531 -22.33 -11.68 -4.55
CA GLU A 531 -21.67 -11.11 -3.38
C GLU A 531 -20.17 -11.40 -3.43
N ILE A 532 -19.34 -10.35 -3.54
CA ILE A 532 -17.88 -10.46 -3.46
C ILE A 532 -17.49 -10.54 -1.98
N GLN A 533 -16.91 -11.66 -1.58
CA GLN A 533 -16.46 -11.93 -0.21
C GLN A 533 -14.94 -11.78 -0.09
N ASN A 534 -14.40 -11.88 1.13
CA ASN A 534 -12.97 -11.77 1.37
C ASN A 534 -12.20 -12.82 0.53
N GLY A 535 -11.25 -12.37 -0.30
CA GLY A 535 -10.50 -13.20 -1.26
C GLY A 535 -11.11 -13.22 -2.67
N GLY A 536 -12.36 -12.76 -2.83
CA GLY A 536 -13.06 -12.68 -4.10
C GLY A 536 -12.57 -11.56 -5.01
N SER A 537 -12.61 -11.81 -6.32
CA SER A 537 -12.53 -10.80 -7.38
C SER A 537 -13.38 -11.28 -8.55
N LEU A 538 -14.01 -10.37 -9.29
CA LEU A 538 -15.04 -10.70 -10.25
C LEU A 538 -14.78 -10.03 -11.59
N SER A 539 -14.75 -10.82 -12.67
CA SER A 539 -14.83 -10.33 -14.05
C SER A 539 -16.13 -10.78 -14.68
N LEU A 540 -16.85 -9.86 -15.32
CA LEU A 540 -18.09 -10.12 -16.03
C LEU A 540 -17.98 -9.64 -17.48
N ASP A 541 -18.15 -10.53 -18.44
CA ASP A 541 -18.17 -10.20 -19.88
C ASP A 541 -19.41 -10.78 -20.57
N GLY A 542 -20.24 -9.93 -21.17
CA GLY A 542 -21.36 -10.38 -22.03
C GLY A 542 -22.59 -10.88 -21.27
N MET A 543 -22.98 -10.28 -20.15
CA MET A 543 -24.22 -10.66 -19.44
C MET A 543 -25.30 -9.59 -19.50
N THR A 544 -26.56 -9.99 -19.38
CA THR A 544 -27.70 -9.12 -19.14
C THR A 544 -28.31 -9.49 -17.79
N PHE A 545 -28.30 -8.57 -16.84
CA PHE A 545 -29.01 -8.69 -15.58
C PHE A 545 -30.38 -8.05 -15.70
N ASP A 546 -31.44 -8.83 -15.48
CA ASP A 546 -32.82 -8.32 -15.49
C ASP A 546 -33.43 -8.45 -14.09
N GLY A 547 -33.68 -7.30 -13.47
CA GLY A 547 -34.24 -7.20 -12.11
C GLY A 547 -35.74 -7.41 -12.00
N ALA A 548 -36.45 -7.70 -13.11
CA ALA A 548 -37.91 -7.81 -13.12
C ALA A 548 -38.44 -8.92 -12.20
N THR A 549 -37.65 -9.96 -11.94
CA THR A 549 -38.02 -11.08 -11.04
C THR A 549 -37.44 -10.94 -9.63
N SER A 550 -36.76 -9.83 -9.33
CA SER A 550 -36.17 -9.61 -8.01
C SER A 550 -37.25 -9.35 -6.96
N PRO A 551 -36.94 -9.56 -5.67
CA PRO A 551 -37.90 -9.31 -4.60
C PRO A 551 -38.40 -7.86 -4.60
N ASP A 552 -39.69 -7.68 -4.36
CA ASP A 552 -40.29 -6.36 -4.13
C ASP A 552 -39.91 -5.81 -2.75
N TYR A 553 -38.64 -5.47 -2.60
CA TYR A 553 -38.05 -4.88 -1.41
C TYR A 553 -37.07 -3.79 -1.81
N ALA A 554 -37.03 -2.72 -1.02
CA ALA A 554 -36.06 -1.65 -1.20
C ALA A 554 -34.63 -2.11 -0.86
N GLY A 555 -33.64 -1.54 -1.54
CA GLY A 555 -32.23 -1.77 -1.22
C GLY A 555 -31.61 -3.01 -1.86
N ASN A 556 -32.27 -3.59 -2.87
CA ASN A 556 -31.70 -4.63 -3.73
C ASN A 556 -30.44 -4.13 -4.44
N SER A 557 -29.59 -5.07 -4.86
CA SER A 557 -28.38 -4.81 -5.63
C SER A 557 -28.20 -5.91 -6.66
N VAL A 558 -27.48 -5.69 -7.77
CA VAL A 558 -27.05 -6.82 -8.62
C VAL A 558 -25.80 -7.45 -8.03
N ILE A 559 -24.80 -6.62 -7.77
CA ILE A 559 -23.52 -6.97 -7.19
C ILE A 559 -23.38 -6.24 -5.85
N ARG A 560 -22.91 -6.94 -4.82
CA ARG A 560 -22.51 -6.29 -3.57
C ARG A 560 -21.20 -6.83 -3.03
N THR A 561 -20.53 -6.09 -2.16
CA THR A 561 -19.44 -6.65 -1.34
C THR A 561 -20.00 -7.21 -0.04
N SER A 562 -19.20 -8.04 0.63
CA SER A 562 -19.49 -8.56 1.97
C SER A 562 -19.93 -7.44 2.91
N LYS A 563 -20.93 -7.73 3.76
CA LYS A 563 -21.33 -6.81 4.84
C LYS A 563 -20.34 -6.77 5.99
N ASN A 564 -19.48 -7.79 6.07
CA ASN A 564 -18.37 -7.87 7.03
C ASN A 564 -17.09 -7.35 6.37
N SER A 565 -16.14 -6.91 7.19
CA SER A 565 -14.80 -6.47 6.77
C SER A 565 -14.12 -7.46 5.81
N MET A 566 -13.38 -6.93 4.84
CA MET A 566 -12.55 -7.69 3.91
C MET A 566 -11.10 -7.20 4.00
N ILE A 567 -10.18 -8.08 4.39
CA ILE A 567 -8.74 -7.77 4.42
C ILE A 567 -8.08 -7.91 3.04
N ASN A 568 -8.64 -8.71 2.15
CA ASN A 568 -8.18 -8.77 0.77
C ASN A 568 -8.88 -7.67 -0.03
N ASN A 569 -8.10 -6.86 -0.74
CA ASN A 569 -8.64 -5.97 -1.76
C ASN A 569 -9.26 -6.82 -2.88
N TYR A 570 -10.31 -6.33 -3.51
CA TYR A 570 -10.96 -7.02 -4.64
C TYR A 570 -10.78 -6.26 -5.94
N LYS A 571 -10.98 -6.96 -7.06
CA LYS A 571 -11.13 -6.37 -8.39
C LYS A 571 -12.52 -6.65 -8.93
N LEU A 572 -13.11 -5.67 -9.61
CA LEU A 572 -14.39 -5.80 -10.31
C LEU A 572 -14.25 -5.28 -11.73
N PHE A 573 -14.32 -6.18 -12.71
CA PHE A 573 -14.33 -5.84 -14.14
C PHE A 573 -15.70 -6.17 -14.72
N ILE A 574 -16.31 -5.21 -15.40
CA ILE A 574 -17.58 -5.35 -16.09
C ILE A 574 -17.37 -4.87 -17.51
N ASN A 575 -17.56 -5.76 -18.47
CA ASN A 575 -17.39 -5.50 -19.89
C ASN A 575 -18.61 -6.03 -20.65
N ASN A 576 -19.06 -5.30 -21.68
CA ASN A 576 -20.15 -5.73 -22.56
C ASN A 576 -21.42 -6.21 -21.81
N CYS A 577 -21.73 -5.64 -20.65
CA CYS A 577 -22.85 -6.07 -19.81
C CYS A 577 -24.04 -5.11 -19.90
N ASN A 578 -25.25 -5.66 -19.71
CA ASN A 578 -26.49 -4.90 -19.66
C ASN A 578 -27.14 -5.07 -18.28
N PHE A 579 -27.60 -3.97 -17.68
CA PHE A 579 -28.31 -3.98 -16.40
C PHE A 579 -29.65 -3.30 -16.59
N ASN A 580 -30.73 -4.09 -16.54
CA ASN A 580 -32.05 -3.68 -16.97
C ASN A 580 -33.09 -3.90 -15.86
N ASN A 581 -34.11 -3.05 -15.86
CA ASN A 581 -35.34 -3.23 -15.07
C ASN A 581 -35.09 -3.40 -13.56
N LEU A 582 -34.13 -2.65 -13.02
CA LEU A 582 -33.89 -2.58 -11.58
C LEU A 582 -34.90 -1.60 -10.95
N THR A 583 -36.20 -1.88 -11.15
CA THR A 583 -37.29 -0.95 -10.82
C THR A 583 -38.41 -1.56 -9.99
N VAL A 584 -38.32 -2.84 -9.62
CA VAL A 584 -39.37 -3.53 -8.84
C VAL A 584 -39.74 -2.76 -7.55
N ASN A 585 -38.74 -2.14 -6.91
CA ASN A 585 -38.93 -1.19 -5.82
C ASN A 585 -37.87 -0.08 -5.94
N HIS A 586 -37.91 0.91 -5.04
CA HIS A 586 -36.93 1.99 -4.99
C HIS A 586 -35.56 1.53 -4.43
N SER A 587 -34.52 2.33 -4.68
CA SER A 587 -33.16 2.06 -4.15
C SER A 587 -32.61 0.70 -4.57
N PHE A 588 -32.85 0.30 -5.82
CA PHE A 588 -32.25 -0.89 -6.41
C PHE A 588 -30.94 -0.49 -7.11
N ASP A 589 -29.83 -0.83 -6.47
CA ASP A 589 -28.48 -0.48 -6.92
C ASP A 589 -27.94 -1.51 -7.94
N VAL A 590 -26.97 -1.12 -8.76
CA VAL A 590 -26.20 -2.10 -9.55
C VAL A 590 -25.08 -2.67 -8.69
N ILE A 591 -24.19 -1.81 -8.21
CA ILE A 591 -23.08 -2.16 -7.33
C ILE A 591 -23.27 -1.48 -5.98
N LYS A 592 -23.29 -2.30 -4.92
CA LYS A 592 -23.42 -1.85 -3.54
C LYS A 592 -22.24 -2.31 -2.69
N VAL A 593 -21.41 -1.38 -2.27
CA VAL A 593 -20.27 -1.69 -1.38
C VAL A 593 -20.64 -1.49 0.09
N SER A 594 -19.86 -2.12 0.96
CA SER A 594 -19.92 -1.99 2.42
C SER A 594 -18.66 -1.31 2.95
N LYS A 595 -18.76 -0.74 4.16
CA LYS A 595 -17.62 -0.21 4.92
C LYS A 595 -16.55 -1.30 5.11
N ASN A 596 -15.28 -0.91 5.18
CA ASN A 596 -14.13 -1.83 5.36
C ASN A 596 -13.97 -2.83 4.20
N THR A 597 -14.44 -2.46 3.01
CA THR A 597 -14.15 -3.16 1.75
C THR A 597 -13.46 -2.20 0.78
N PHE A 598 -12.44 -2.69 0.08
CA PHE A 598 -11.58 -1.86 -0.76
C PHE A 598 -11.36 -2.51 -2.13
N ALA A 599 -11.71 -1.80 -3.20
CA ALA A 599 -11.42 -2.21 -4.56
C ALA A 599 -10.01 -1.74 -4.96
N ASP A 600 -9.15 -2.66 -5.38
CA ASP A 600 -7.93 -2.29 -6.12
C ASP A 600 -8.32 -1.66 -7.46
N THR A 601 -9.26 -2.27 -8.18
CA THR A 601 -9.78 -1.72 -9.43
C THR A 601 -11.26 -2.04 -9.59
N LEU A 602 -12.03 -1.02 -9.93
CA LEU A 602 -13.40 -1.15 -10.43
C LEU A 602 -13.44 -0.57 -11.84
N SER A 603 -13.61 -1.43 -12.85
CA SER A 603 -13.66 -1.05 -14.26
C SER A 603 -14.99 -1.46 -14.88
N ILE A 604 -15.68 -0.52 -15.51
CA ILE A 604 -16.93 -0.72 -16.23
C ILE A 604 -16.75 -0.18 -17.64
N GLN A 605 -16.83 -1.07 -18.63
CA GLN A 605 -16.61 -0.71 -20.02
C GLN A 605 -17.68 -1.29 -20.93
N ASN A 606 -17.98 -0.59 -22.03
CA ASN A 606 -18.84 -1.08 -23.12
C ASN A 606 -20.21 -1.59 -22.65
N SER A 607 -20.73 -1.04 -21.55
CA SER A 607 -21.88 -1.59 -20.84
C SER A 607 -23.09 -0.63 -20.85
N THR A 608 -24.29 -1.19 -20.76
CA THR A 608 -25.54 -0.43 -20.76
C THR A 608 -26.30 -0.60 -19.44
N PHE A 609 -26.79 0.50 -18.89
CA PHE A 609 -27.53 0.57 -17.64
C PHE A 609 -28.86 1.27 -17.94
N SER A 610 -29.98 0.59 -17.73
CA SER A 610 -31.30 1.09 -18.13
C SER A 610 -32.38 0.81 -17.10
N ASN A 611 -33.12 1.87 -16.74
CA ASN A 611 -34.24 1.82 -15.79
C ASN A 611 -33.80 1.30 -14.42
N ILE A 612 -33.17 2.18 -13.63
CA ILE A 612 -32.59 1.82 -12.33
C ILE A 612 -33.09 2.82 -11.27
N THR A 613 -33.66 2.32 -10.17
CA THR A 613 -34.21 3.18 -9.10
C THR A 613 -33.19 3.58 -8.03
N GLY A 614 -32.06 2.89 -7.95
CA GLY A 614 -30.93 3.19 -7.07
C GLY A 614 -29.74 3.83 -7.79
N HIS A 615 -28.55 3.51 -7.33
CA HIS A 615 -27.26 3.95 -7.88
C HIS A 615 -26.67 2.91 -8.83
N VAL A 616 -25.86 3.34 -9.80
CA VAL A 616 -25.03 2.37 -10.54
C VAL A 616 -23.81 1.99 -9.70
N VAL A 617 -22.99 2.97 -9.32
CA VAL A 617 -21.87 2.76 -8.39
C VAL A 617 -21.88 3.82 -7.29
N ALA A 618 -21.93 3.40 -6.02
CA ALA A 618 -21.75 4.29 -4.87
C ALA A 618 -20.66 3.78 -3.94
N LEU A 619 -19.48 4.41 -4.03
CA LEU A 619 -18.26 4.17 -3.26
C LEU A 619 -18.15 5.23 -2.15
N ASP A 620 -19.06 5.15 -1.18
CA ASP A 620 -19.28 6.21 -0.18
C ASP A 620 -19.55 5.67 1.24
N LYS A 621 -18.86 4.60 1.62
CA LYS A 621 -19.07 3.95 2.94
C LYS A 621 -18.04 4.36 3.98
N GLU A 622 -16.92 4.95 3.57
CA GLU A 622 -15.91 5.53 4.46
C GLU A 622 -16.22 7.01 4.76
N THR A 623 -17.28 7.28 5.53
CA THR A 623 -17.79 8.65 5.76
C THR A 623 -17.32 9.31 7.05
N ASP A 624 -16.24 8.80 7.66
CA ASP A 624 -15.73 9.30 8.95
C ASP A 624 -14.78 10.51 8.79
N ASP A 625 -14.51 10.92 7.55
CA ASP A 625 -13.65 12.07 7.19
C ASP A 625 -12.21 11.97 7.71
N ILE A 626 -11.68 10.75 7.73
CA ILE A 626 -10.31 10.43 8.16
C ILE A 626 -9.36 10.10 7.00
N GLY A 627 -9.76 10.32 5.75
CA GLY A 627 -8.95 9.99 4.56
C GLY A 627 -9.23 8.62 3.95
N ALA A 628 -10.04 7.77 4.59
CA ALA A 628 -10.43 6.46 4.08
C ALA A 628 -11.37 6.56 2.85
N TYR A 629 -11.27 5.58 1.95
CA TYR A 629 -12.09 5.48 0.73
C TYR A 629 -12.25 4.02 0.27
N ASN A 630 -13.15 3.76 -0.70
CA ASN A 630 -13.54 2.39 -1.07
C ASN A 630 -12.92 1.82 -2.36
N ALA A 631 -12.23 2.63 -3.18
CA ALA A 631 -11.61 2.15 -4.43
C ALA A 631 -10.39 2.97 -4.84
N GLU A 632 -9.32 2.29 -5.23
CA GLU A 632 -8.11 2.93 -5.76
C GLU A 632 -8.34 3.44 -7.17
N TYR A 633 -8.58 2.54 -8.13
CA TYR A 633 -8.82 2.89 -9.53
C TYR A 633 -10.29 2.66 -9.91
N VAL A 634 -10.94 3.70 -10.43
CA VAL A 634 -12.30 3.66 -10.96
C VAL A 634 -12.25 4.03 -12.44
N ILE A 635 -12.62 3.10 -13.31
CA ILE A 635 -12.57 3.26 -14.76
C ILE A 635 -13.97 3.05 -15.32
N MET A 636 -14.51 4.05 -16.03
CA MET A 636 -15.82 3.99 -16.67
C MET A 636 -15.71 4.50 -18.11
N LYS A 637 -15.62 3.58 -19.08
CA LYS A 637 -15.44 3.92 -20.49
C LYS A 637 -16.50 3.38 -21.42
N ASN A 638 -16.92 4.18 -22.40
CA ASN A 638 -17.82 3.74 -23.47
C ASN A 638 -19.14 3.10 -22.98
N ASN A 639 -19.75 3.67 -21.93
CA ASN A 639 -20.98 3.14 -21.34
C ASN A 639 -22.20 4.00 -21.65
N VAL A 640 -23.38 3.39 -21.55
CA VAL A 640 -24.68 4.06 -21.64
C VAL A 640 -25.41 3.97 -20.31
N PHE A 641 -25.80 5.11 -19.76
CA PHE A 641 -26.64 5.23 -18.57
C PHE A 641 -27.96 5.89 -18.93
N LYS A 642 -29.07 5.16 -18.81
CA LYS A 642 -30.40 5.61 -19.20
C LYS A 642 -31.42 5.45 -18.09
N ASN A 643 -32.17 6.51 -17.80
CA ASN A 643 -33.26 6.50 -16.81
C ASN A 643 -32.78 5.96 -15.44
N ILE A 644 -31.78 6.61 -14.87
CA ILE A 644 -31.20 6.25 -13.57
C ILE A 644 -31.68 7.26 -12.54
N GLN A 645 -32.38 6.80 -11.50
CA GLN A 645 -32.91 7.69 -10.47
C GLN A 645 -31.81 8.23 -9.55
N GLY A 646 -30.82 7.42 -9.18
CA GLY A 646 -29.63 7.86 -8.44
C GLY A 646 -28.50 8.35 -9.36
N PRO A 647 -27.31 8.68 -8.82
CA PRO A 647 -26.10 8.87 -9.60
C PRO A 647 -25.67 7.59 -10.33
N ALA A 648 -25.00 7.78 -11.46
CA ALA A 648 -24.21 6.74 -12.09
C ALA A 648 -22.92 6.44 -11.29
N LEU A 649 -22.29 7.49 -10.73
CA LEU A 649 -21.11 7.34 -9.88
C LEU A 649 -21.17 8.29 -8.67
N ARG A 650 -20.96 7.72 -7.48
CA ARG A 650 -20.54 8.45 -6.28
C ARG A 650 -19.18 7.92 -5.84
N LEU A 651 -18.20 8.80 -5.73
CA LEU A 651 -16.85 8.49 -5.24
C LEU A 651 -16.49 9.43 -4.08
N TYR A 652 -16.15 8.87 -2.93
CA TYR A 652 -15.91 9.62 -1.69
C TYR A 652 -14.55 9.32 -1.06
N ARG A 653 -13.83 10.39 -0.74
CA ARG A 653 -12.71 10.42 0.21
C ARG A 653 -12.82 11.69 1.03
N GLY A 654 -13.27 11.56 2.28
CA GLY A 654 -13.48 12.69 3.19
C GLY A 654 -12.23 13.06 4.00
N GLY A 655 -12.21 14.27 4.55
CA GLY A 655 -11.16 14.71 5.49
C GLY A 655 -10.02 15.50 4.86
N THR A 656 -8.94 15.64 5.63
CA THR A 656 -7.73 16.41 5.26
C THR A 656 -6.47 15.55 5.20
N ASP A 657 -6.62 14.24 5.15
CA ASP A 657 -5.49 13.31 5.03
C ASP A 657 -4.79 13.45 3.67
N GLU A 658 -3.46 13.35 3.69
CA GLU A 658 -2.58 13.44 2.52
C GLU A 658 -1.66 12.21 2.39
N SER A 659 -2.00 11.13 3.10
CA SER A 659 -1.20 9.89 3.22
C SER A 659 -1.62 8.81 2.23
N THR A 660 -2.61 9.07 1.38
CA THR A 660 -3.08 8.12 0.36
C THR A 660 -2.79 8.59 -1.06
N PHE A 661 -3.01 7.70 -2.05
CA PHE A 661 -2.75 7.98 -3.46
C PHE A 661 -4.03 8.38 -4.19
N GLY A 662 -5.04 7.50 -4.12
CA GLY A 662 -6.31 7.65 -4.82
C GLY A 662 -7.40 8.33 -3.98
N PRO A 663 -8.66 8.30 -4.47
CA PRO A 663 -9.08 7.61 -5.69
C PRO A 663 -8.54 8.23 -6.99
N PHE A 664 -8.31 7.38 -7.99
CA PHE A 664 -8.06 7.70 -9.39
C PHE A 664 -9.32 7.41 -10.21
N LEU A 665 -9.75 8.34 -11.06
CA LEU A 665 -10.94 8.20 -11.89
C LEU A 665 -10.64 8.48 -13.37
N GLU A 666 -10.98 7.51 -14.22
CA GLU A 666 -11.10 7.70 -15.67
C GLU A 666 -12.58 7.58 -16.07
N LEU A 667 -13.20 8.68 -16.47
CA LEU A 667 -14.59 8.74 -16.91
C LEU A 667 -14.65 9.26 -18.34
N GLU A 668 -14.70 8.34 -19.31
CA GLU A 668 -14.42 8.67 -20.70
C GLU A 668 -15.43 8.09 -21.70
N HIS A 669 -15.85 8.87 -22.70
CA HIS A 669 -16.68 8.39 -23.81
C HIS A 669 -18.03 7.76 -23.38
N ASN A 670 -18.66 8.28 -22.32
CA ASN A 670 -19.95 7.77 -21.84
C ASN A 670 -21.13 8.63 -22.30
N VAL A 671 -22.33 8.04 -22.32
CA VAL A 671 -23.60 8.75 -22.53
C VAL A 671 -24.49 8.60 -21.31
N PHE A 672 -24.95 9.73 -20.75
CA PHE A 672 -25.87 9.82 -19.62
C PHE A 672 -27.18 10.46 -20.10
N ASP A 673 -28.28 9.71 -20.09
CA ASP A 673 -29.63 10.17 -20.49
C ASP A 673 -30.59 9.96 -19.30
N LYS A 674 -31.11 11.06 -18.73
CA LYS A 674 -32.00 11.06 -17.56
C LYS A 674 -31.40 10.38 -16.34
N VAL A 675 -30.26 10.91 -15.89
CA VAL A 675 -29.53 10.40 -14.72
C VAL A 675 -29.64 11.37 -13.54
N GLY A 676 -29.91 10.83 -12.35
CA GLY A 676 -29.82 11.52 -11.06
C GLY A 676 -31.07 12.26 -10.59
N ALA A 677 -32.14 12.33 -11.37
CA ALA A 677 -33.33 13.15 -11.03
C ALA A 677 -34.29 12.51 -10.01
N GLY A 678 -33.97 11.32 -9.46
CA GLY A 678 -34.83 10.64 -8.50
C GLY A 678 -34.89 11.33 -7.15
N LYS A 679 -36.09 11.43 -6.56
CA LYS A 679 -36.32 12.08 -5.26
C LYS A 679 -35.52 11.52 -4.06
N ARG A 680 -34.97 10.32 -4.20
CA ARG A 680 -34.15 9.64 -3.17
C ARG A 680 -32.64 9.82 -3.41
N ASN A 681 -32.26 10.47 -4.49
CA ASN A 681 -30.87 10.83 -4.75
C ASN A 681 -30.46 11.99 -3.82
N LYS A 682 -29.89 11.67 -2.67
CA LYS A 682 -29.44 12.67 -1.69
C LYS A 682 -28.30 13.56 -2.20
N TYR A 683 -27.56 13.13 -3.23
CA TYR A 683 -26.46 13.92 -3.80
C TYR A 683 -26.95 14.97 -4.79
N ASN A 684 -28.21 14.86 -5.26
CA ASN A 684 -28.81 15.70 -6.30
C ASN A 684 -27.87 15.87 -7.51
N ALA A 685 -27.30 14.76 -7.98
CA ALA A 685 -26.25 14.74 -9.00
C ALA A 685 -26.35 13.49 -9.88
N ALA A 686 -25.91 13.59 -11.13
CA ALA A 686 -25.69 12.43 -12.00
C ALA A 686 -24.35 11.75 -11.66
N ILE A 687 -23.35 12.55 -11.33
CA ILE A 687 -22.01 12.13 -10.88
C ILE A 687 -21.65 12.97 -9.65
N SER A 688 -21.14 12.34 -8.58
CA SER A 688 -20.72 13.05 -7.37
C SER A 688 -19.33 12.60 -6.91
N LEU A 689 -18.36 13.51 -7.03
CA LEU A 689 -16.96 13.29 -6.67
C LEU A 689 -16.61 14.16 -5.47
N TYR A 690 -16.02 13.56 -4.44
CA TYR A 690 -15.54 14.29 -3.26
C TYR A 690 -14.17 13.76 -2.87
N GLY A 691 -13.17 14.63 -2.90
CA GLY A 691 -11.80 14.32 -2.50
C GLY A 691 -11.01 13.37 -3.40
N VAL A 692 -11.47 13.16 -4.63
CA VAL A 692 -10.80 12.37 -5.67
C VAL A 692 -9.47 13.04 -6.05
N GLN A 693 -8.37 12.28 -6.00
CA GLN A 693 -7.01 12.83 -6.08
C GLN A 693 -6.51 12.99 -7.52
N GLU A 694 -6.99 12.15 -8.41
CA GLU A 694 -6.77 12.29 -9.84
C GLU A 694 -8.06 11.92 -10.56
N HIS A 695 -8.56 12.82 -11.41
CA HIS A 695 -9.73 12.49 -12.22
C HIS A 695 -9.73 13.16 -13.58
N GLU A 696 -9.99 12.33 -14.57
CA GLU A 696 -10.21 12.70 -15.96
C GLU A 696 -11.68 12.44 -16.32
N VAL A 697 -12.42 13.50 -16.62
CA VAL A 697 -13.79 13.45 -17.10
C VAL A 697 -13.79 13.95 -18.54
N LEU A 698 -13.69 13.03 -19.48
CA LEU A 698 -13.37 13.32 -20.88
C LEU A 698 -14.45 12.82 -21.83
N ASN A 699 -14.76 13.61 -22.85
CA ASN A 699 -15.49 13.14 -24.02
C ASN A 699 -16.89 12.57 -23.76
N ASN A 700 -17.56 12.95 -22.67
CA ASN A 700 -18.87 12.40 -22.31
C ASN A 700 -20.03 13.24 -22.86
N ILE A 701 -21.22 12.64 -23.00
CA ILE A 701 -22.47 13.34 -23.32
C ILE A 701 -23.49 13.16 -22.20
N PHE A 702 -24.01 14.26 -21.66
CA PHE A 702 -25.11 14.31 -20.71
C PHE A 702 -26.35 14.91 -21.39
N VAL A 703 -27.48 14.23 -21.25
CA VAL A 703 -28.80 14.60 -21.78
C VAL A 703 -29.83 14.48 -20.66
N ASP A 704 -30.66 15.50 -20.47
CA ASP A 704 -31.76 15.50 -19.51
C ASP A 704 -31.36 15.06 -18.08
N SER A 705 -30.13 15.35 -17.66
CA SER A 705 -29.50 14.79 -16.46
C SER A 705 -29.18 15.84 -15.40
N LYS A 706 -29.01 15.39 -14.16
CA LYS A 706 -28.49 16.22 -13.06
C LYS A 706 -27.01 16.55 -13.26
N ALA A 707 -26.52 17.49 -12.47
CA ALA A 707 -25.17 18.01 -12.55
C ALA A 707 -24.10 16.93 -12.27
N ILE A 708 -22.89 17.20 -12.77
CA ILE A 708 -21.65 16.63 -12.25
C ILE A 708 -21.25 17.51 -11.06
N ASN A 709 -21.18 16.94 -9.86
CA ASN A 709 -20.80 17.66 -8.64
C ASN A 709 -19.41 17.20 -8.19
N ILE A 710 -18.47 18.13 -8.11
CA ILE A 710 -17.09 17.88 -7.71
C ILE A 710 -16.75 18.77 -6.52
N HIS A 711 -16.26 18.15 -5.44
CA HIS A 711 -15.70 18.85 -4.30
C HIS A 711 -14.24 18.46 -4.12
N LEU A 712 -13.36 19.43 -4.35
CA LEU A 712 -11.92 19.27 -4.24
C LEU A 712 -11.49 19.51 -2.79
N VAL A 713 -10.63 18.64 -2.29
CA VAL A 713 -10.03 18.74 -0.95
C VAL A 713 -8.51 18.79 -1.07
N VAL A 714 -7.81 18.96 0.06
CA VAL A 714 -6.34 18.96 0.13
C VAL A 714 -5.72 17.76 -0.61
N GLY A 715 -4.47 17.94 -1.06
CA GLY A 715 -3.76 16.91 -1.83
C GLY A 715 -3.17 17.41 -3.15
N GLU A 716 -3.49 18.64 -3.57
CA GLU A 716 -3.21 19.16 -4.92
C GLU A 716 -3.67 18.18 -6.01
N PRO A 717 -4.98 17.86 -6.05
CA PRO A 717 -5.51 16.87 -6.98
C PRO A 717 -5.28 17.29 -8.44
N ILE A 718 -5.08 16.30 -9.30
CA ILE A 718 -5.01 16.50 -10.76
C ILE A 718 -6.43 16.35 -11.32
N VAL A 719 -6.97 17.43 -11.89
CA VAL A 719 -8.38 17.50 -12.28
C VAL A 719 -8.53 18.02 -13.70
N ASN A 720 -8.95 17.14 -14.60
CA ASN A 720 -9.16 17.46 -16.02
C ASN A 720 -10.60 17.13 -16.43
N ILE A 721 -11.35 18.15 -16.85
CA ILE A 721 -12.74 18.00 -17.31
C ILE A 721 -12.84 18.62 -18.71
N LEU A 722 -12.63 17.78 -19.72
CA LEU A 722 -12.37 18.26 -21.08
C LEU A 722 -13.37 17.67 -22.07
N ASN A 723 -13.82 18.50 -23.00
CA ASN A 723 -14.58 18.09 -24.19
C ASN A 723 -15.87 17.30 -23.86
N ASN A 724 -16.62 17.72 -22.84
CA ASN A 724 -17.91 17.10 -22.50
C ASN A 724 -19.07 17.88 -23.10
N ASN A 725 -20.19 17.23 -23.40
CA ASN A 725 -21.43 17.88 -23.82
C ASN A 725 -22.51 17.77 -22.74
N VAL A 726 -23.12 18.89 -22.38
CA VAL A 726 -24.19 19.01 -21.38
C VAL A 726 -25.43 19.61 -22.07
N PHE A 727 -26.33 18.75 -22.54
CA PHE A 727 -27.53 19.16 -23.26
C PHE A 727 -28.78 18.96 -22.40
N ASN A 728 -29.59 20.03 -22.25
CA ASN A 728 -30.78 20.04 -21.38
C ASN A 728 -30.54 19.41 -19.98
N SER A 729 -29.34 19.61 -19.45
CA SER A 729 -28.87 19.03 -18.20
C SER A 729 -28.40 20.16 -17.28
N GLU A 730 -28.34 19.91 -15.97
CA GLU A 730 -27.75 20.88 -15.05
C GLU A 730 -26.24 21.02 -15.29
N ASP A 731 -25.72 22.24 -15.13
CA ASP A 731 -24.31 22.55 -15.36
C ASP A 731 -23.39 21.88 -14.33
N LEU A 732 -22.12 21.70 -14.72
CA LEU A 732 -21.04 21.23 -13.85
C LEU A 732 -20.87 22.17 -12.65
N ILE A 733 -20.73 21.58 -11.45
CA ILE A 733 -20.43 22.30 -10.21
C ILE A 733 -19.09 21.80 -9.67
N VAL A 734 -18.09 22.68 -9.61
CA VAL A 734 -16.81 22.43 -8.94
C VAL A 734 -16.69 23.36 -7.73
N THR A 735 -16.38 22.80 -6.57
CA THR A 735 -16.17 23.52 -5.30
C THR A 735 -14.86 23.11 -4.64
N GLY A 736 -14.41 23.88 -3.66
CA GLY A 736 -13.08 23.74 -3.05
C GLY A 736 -12.12 24.83 -3.53
N ASP A 737 -10.88 24.79 -3.05
CA ASP A 737 -9.85 25.80 -3.31
C ASP A 737 -8.68 25.29 -4.17
N GLN A 738 -8.77 24.05 -4.67
CA GLN A 738 -7.74 23.42 -5.47
C GLN A 738 -7.85 23.79 -6.95
N LYS A 739 -6.73 23.69 -7.66
CA LYS A 739 -6.67 23.94 -9.11
C LYS A 739 -7.37 22.83 -9.90
N TYR A 740 -7.96 23.20 -11.03
CA TYR A 740 -8.58 22.29 -11.96
C TYR A 740 -8.60 22.89 -13.37
N THR A 741 -8.75 22.03 -14.37
CA THR A 741 -8.87 22.41 -15.78
C THR A 741 -10.25 22.02 -16.30
N VAL A 742 -11.00 22.99 -16.81
CA VAL A 742 -12.28 22.79 -17.50
C VAL A 742 -12.20 23.44 -18.87
N GLU A 743 -12.37 22.64 -19.92
CA GLU A 743 -12.32 23.13 -21.30
C GLU A 743 -13.39 22.45 -22.17
N ASN A 744 -13.89 23.19 -23.16
CA ASN A 744 -14.81 22.68 -24.18
C ASN A 744 -16.05 21.96 -23.62
N ILE A 745 -16.78 22.63 -22.73
CA ILE A 745 -18.12 22.19 -22.32
C ILE A 745 -19.13 22.66 -23.36
N TRP A 746 -19.63 21.71 -24.16
CA TRP A 746 -20.60 21.95 -25.22
C TRP A 746 -22.02 21.89 -24.67
N HIS A 747 -22.95 22.61 -25.29
CA HIS A 747 -24.38 22.56 -24.98
C HIS A 747 -25.18 22.30 -26.26
N LEU A 748 -24.73 21.32 -27.04
CA LEU A 748 -25.25 21.02 -28.36
C LEU A 748 -26.19 19.83 -28.30
N ASN A 749 -27.28 19.90 -29.05
CA ASN A 749 -28.18 18.76 -29.18
C ASN A 749 -27.43 17.62 -29.92
N PRO A 750 -27.24 16.45 -29.28
CA PRO A 750 -26.54 15.35 -29.91
C PRO A 750 -27.26 14.79 -31.14
N ASN A 751 -28.60 14.95 -31.22
CA ASN A 751 -29.45 14.42 -32.29
C ASN A 751 -29.15 12.95 -32.62
N PHE A 752 -28.99 12.11 -31.59
CA PHE A 752 -28.62 10.70 -31.76
C PHE A 752 -29.47 10.01 -32.82
N ASN A 753 -28.83 9.11 -33.59
CA ASN A 753 -29.53 8.28 -34.57
C ASN A 753 -30.66 7.51 -33.90
N ASN A 754 -31.81 7.46 -34.57
CA ASN A 754 -33.05 6.99 -33.99
C ASN A 754 -32.92 5.58 -33.37
N GLY A 755 -33.25 5.45 -32.08
CA GLY A 755 -33.15 4.18 -31.34
C GLY A 755 -31.73 3.78 -30.92
N THR A 756 -30.74 4.65 -31.08
CA THR A 756 -29.34 4.41 -30.68
C THR A 756 -28.78 5.62 -29.93
N TYR A 757 -27.58 5.48 -29.34
CA TYR A 757 -26.80 6.59 -28.81
C TYR A 757 -25.59 6.93 -29.69
N GLN A 758 -25.66 6.57 -30.97
CA GLN A 758 -24.65 6.91 -31.97
C GLN A 758 -24.93 8.29 -32.56
N LEU A 759 -23.89 9.10 -32.73
CA LEU A 759 -24.02 10.42 -33.36
C LEU A 759 -24.25 10.27 -34.88
N PRO A 760 -25.19 11.04 -35.48
CA PRO A 760 -25.33 11.10 -36.93
C PRO A 760 -24.08 11.71 -37.58
N GLU A 761 -23.81 11.40 -38.85
CA GLU A 761 -22.62 11.89 -39.58
C GLU A 761 -22.47 13.42 -39.58
N ASN A 762 -23.59 14.14 -39.59
CA ASN A 762 -23.64 15.60 -39.57
C ASN A 762 -23.73 16.18 -38.14
N SER A 763 -23.57 15.38 -37.09
CA SER A 763 -23.63 15.89 -35.72
C SER A 763 -22.51 16.90 -35.48
N PRO A 764 -22.81 18.05 -34.86
CA PRO A 764 -21.78 19.00 -34.47
C PRO A 764 -20.87 18.47 -33.36
N LEU A 765 -21.19 17.30 -32.77
CA LEU A 765 -20.38 16.64 -31.74
C LEU A 765 -19.37 15.63 -32.29
N LYS A 766 -19.37 15.37 -33.61
CA LYS A 766 -18.41 14.48 -34.24
C LYS A 766 -16.98 15.03 -34.21
N GLY A 767 -16.01 14.16 -33.98
CA GLY A 767 -14.58 14.49 -33.95
C GLY A 767 -14.17 15.53 -32.91
N LYS A 768 -15.00 15.77 -31.88
CA LYS A 768 -14.76 16.76 -30.83
C LYS A 768 -14.08 16.18 -29.58
N GLY A 769 -13.79 14.89 -29.54
CA GLY A 769 -13.06 14.26 -28.44
C GLY A 769 -11.64 14.80 -28.32
N THR A 770 -11.08 14.74 -27.11
CA THR A 770 -9.65 15.05 -26.86
C THR A 770 -8.70 14.17 -27.68
N ASP A 771 -9.18 12.99 -28.05
CA ASP A 771 -8.53 12.00 -28.90
C ASP A 771 -8.88 12.12 -30.39
N SER A 772 -9.57 13.20 -30.77
CA SER A 772 -10.12 13.43 -32.12
C SER A 772 -11.23 12.45 -32.55
N LEU A 773 -11.77 11.64 -31.63
CA LEU A 773 -12.96 10.81 -31.88
C LEU A 773 -14.26 11.57 -31.59
N ASP A 774 -15.39 10.88 -31.77
CA ASP A 774 -16.72 11.40 -31.49
C ASP A 774 -16.95 11.53 -29.97
N LEU A 775 -17.66 12.57 -29.52
CA LEU A 775 -18.12 12.62 -28.12
C LEU A 775 -19.15 11.52 -27.83
N GLY A 776 -19.19 11.06 -26.58
CA GLY A 776 -20.05 9.96 -26.17
C GLY A 776 -19.45 8.64 -26.65
N LEU A 777 -20.30 7.73 -27.15
CA LEU A 777 -19.87 6.39 -27.50
C LEU A 777 -18.92 6.37 -28.70
N ILE A 778 -17.89 5.53 -28.59
CA ILE A 778 -17.00 5.20 -29.70
C ILE A 778 -17.34 3.85 -30.29
N SER A 779 -17.19 3.72 -31.61
CA SER A 779 -17.32 2.43 -32.28
C SER A 779 -16.20 1.50 -31.83
N ILE A 780 -16.54 0.33 -31.30
CA ILE A 780 -15.55 -0.68 -30.94
C ILE A 780 -14.89 -1.16 -32.24
N ILE A 781 -13.67 -0.72 -32.51
CA ILE A 781 -12.82 -1.43 -33.47
C ILE A 781 -12.51 -2.76 -32.79
N LYS A 782 -13.21 -3.84 -33.20
CA LYS A 782 -12.77 -5.19 -32.85
C LYS A 782 -11.35 -5.33 -33.40
N GLN A 783 -10.35 -5.30 -32.52
CA GLN A 783 -9.01 -5.78 -32.85
C GLN A 783 -9.02 -7.29 -33.00
#